data_AF-A0A672MWV5-F1
#
_entry.id   AF-A0A672MWV5-F1
#
_cell.length_a   1.000
_cell.length_b   1.000
_cell.length_c   1.000
_cell.angle_alpha   90.00
_cell.angle_beta   90.00
_cell.angle_gamma   90.00
#
_symmetry.space_group_name_H-M   'P 1'
#
loop_
_entity.id
_entity.type
_entity.pdbx_description
1 polymer ?
#
loop_
_entity_poly.entity_id
_entity_poly.type
_entity_poly.pdbx_seq_one_letter_code
_entity_poly.pdbx_strand_id
1 'polypeptide(L)'
;MTIRMFITFFSISLHQFLSDRILKAARVVYSTLMERNPGLIRDRKHHLKTYRQCCSGKDLVDWLMKLNDCFQSRSQAVGMWQVLVDEGILSHVKQELNFHDKDTQFYRFMEAEFDLNHTTNDKDSKDEELQESLSLLIQMGPDALLTMILRKCPSQRTPEDLEVIYEELLHVKAVAHLSTSVRKELAAVLVFESHAKAGTVLFSQGDKGTSWYIIWRGSVNVITHGKGLVTTLHEGEDFGQLALVNDAPRSATIILREDNCHFLRVDKQDFIRILKDVEANTVRLEEHGKVVLVLEKSSAQESAYQGGSASSNKYTVMSGTPEKVLEHMLETIKLETNGTDFIVFMPKAEPSEGTDLEKAAYALNTKQKVVKLVAHWVALYGLLLRDNPVASEFLEVKIESNCPFAVLYEIFKPDHKAVTVMLSVDASVNDILTTLVDPERDYVLVKMNSSGEKSSMDTLEQMCSKDMASQHTSYDWELFMVMHEVTAKPAHRLVTGTCAQLSWASDIIYFSLKEQKNLNSFFAVMFGLSNSAVQRLNKTWERLPNKTKRIYCAYERLMDPSRNHRAYRLTVAKLSPPYIPFMPLLLKDMTFIHEGNKNYTDKLVNFEKMRMIARTVKTVRECRSQPYGMASPSANIRQYIQNLKVIDNQKKLTQLSRAIER
;
A
#
# COMPACT_ATOMS: atom_id res chain seq x y z
N MET A 1 12.56 -31.23 23.81
CA MET A 1 11.40 -32.02 23.34
C MET A 1 10.06 -31.30 23.57
N THR A 2 9.93 -30.55 24.67
CA THR A 2 8.71 -29.83 25.10
C THR A 2 8.28 -28.63 24.23
N ILE A 3 9.22 -27.84 23.68
CA ILE A 3 8.91 -26.69 22.81
C ILE A 3 8.39 -27.13 21.44
N ARG A 4 8.89 -28.26 20.92
CA ARG A 4 8.49 -28.81 19.61
C ARG A 4 7.06 -29.34 19.66
N MET A 5 6.69 -30.00 20.76
CA MET A 5 5.30 -30.43 21.03
C MET A 5 4.37 -29.22 21.20
N PHE A 6 4.83 -28.15 21.84
CA PHE A 6 4.06 -26.92 22.00
C PHE A 6 3.73 -26.25 20.66
N ILE A 7 4.69 -26.12 19.74
CA ILE A 7 4.47 -25.47 18.44
C ILE A 7 3.54 -26.29 17.54
N THR A 8 3.72 -27.61 17.46
CA THR A 8 2.86 -28.48 16.65
C THR A 8 1.44 -28.56 17.23
N PHE A 9 1.30 -28.63 18.55
CA PHE A 9 0.00 -28.60 19.23
C PHE A 9 -0.70 -27.25 19.06
N PHE A 10 0.04 -26.14 19.13
CA PHE A 10 -0.50 -24.80 18.90
C PHE A 10 -0.94 -24.61 17.44
N SER A 11 -0.19 -25.10 16.46
CA SER A 11 -0.56 -25.02 15.05
C SER A 11 -1.77 -25.87 14.69
N ILE A 12 -1.89 -27.08 15.22
CA ILE A 12 -3.06 -27.95 15.02
C ILE A 12 -4.29 -27.33 15.73
N SER A 13 -4.11 -26.86 16.97
CA SER A 13 -5.17 -26.19 17.73
C SER A 13 -5.62 -24.88 17.06
N LEU A 14 -4.72 -24.14 16.42
CA LEU A 14 -5.05 -22.90 15.70
C LEU A 14 -5.80 -23.18 14.40
N HIS A 15 -5.42 -24.21 13.64
CA HIS A 15 -6.14 -24.61 12.43
C HIS A 15 -7.55 -25.12 12.75
N GLN A 16 -7.68 -25.93 13.80
CA GLN A 16 -8.98 -26.41 14.25
C GLN A 16 -9.85 -25.26 14.76
N PHE A 17 -9.28 -24.34 15.56
CA PHE A 17 -9.96 -23.13 16.01
C PHE A 17 -10.41 -22.22 14.86
N LEU A 18 -9.58 -22.06 13.82
CA LEU A 18 -9.93 -21.27 12.64
C LEU A 18 -11.07 -21.93 11.85
N SER A 19 -10.99 -23.24 11.64
CA SER A 19 -12.04 -24.03 10.98
C SER A 19 -13.37 -23.93 11.72
N ASP A 20 -13.37 -24.00 13.05
CA ASP A 20 -14.58 -23.80 13.87
C ASP A 20 -15.19 -22.40 13.71
N ARG A 21 -14.35 -21.36 13.59
CA ARG A 21 -14.81 -19.99 13.32
C ARG A 21 -15.39 -19.84 11.91
N ILE A 22 -14.78 -20.47 10.91
CA ILE A 22 -15.30 -20.48 9.54
C ILE A 22 -16.64 -21.21 9.50
N LEU A 23 -16.75 -22.35 10.19
CA LEU A 23 -18.00 -23.10 10.30
C LEU A 23 -19.11 -22.27 10.96
N LYS A 24 -18.81 -21.57 12.06
CA LYS A 24 -19.76 -20.65 12.70
C LYS A 24 -20.19 -19.54 11.73
N ALA A 25 -19.24 -18.92 11.02
CA ALA A 25 -19.55 -17.89 10.04
C ALA A 25 -20.42 -18.43 8.89
N ALA A 26 -20.11 -19.63 8.40
CA ALA A 26 -20.87 -20.31 7.35
C ALA A 26 -22.31 -20.56 7.78
N ARG A 27 -22.54 -20.97 9.04
CA ARG A 27 -23.88 -21.17 9.61
C ARG A 27 -24.70 -19.89 9.58
N VAL A 28 -24.14 -18.79 10.05
CA VAL A 28 -24.84 -17.49 10.04
C VAL A 28 -25.16 -17.03 8.62
N VAL A 29 -24.21 -17.18 7.69
CA VAL A 29 -24.40 -16.85 6.27
C VAL A 29 -25.50 -17.73 5.65
N TYR A 30 -25.46 -19.03 5.88
CA TYR A 30 -26.44 -20.00 5.38
C TYR A 30 -27.85 -19.71 5.92
N SER A 31 -28.00 -19.53 7.24
CA SER A 31 -29.28 -19.21 7.86
C SER A 31 -29.87 -17.92 7.30
N THR A 32 -29.05 -16.88 7.15
CA THR A 32 -29.48 -15.60 6.55
C THR A 32 -29.91 -15.78 5.09
N LEU A 33 -29.19 -16.60 4.33
CA LEU A 33 -29.50 -16.88 2.92
C LEU A 33 -30.85 -17.58 2.78
N MET A 34 -31.13 -18.54 3.66
CA MET A 34 -32.44 -19.23 3.73
C MET A 34 -33.57 -18.32 4.18
N GLU A 35 -33.35 -17.44 5.17
CA GLU A 35 -34.37 -16.49 5.63
C GLU A 35 -34.69 -15.43 4.56
N ARG A 36 -33.67 -14.85 3.91
CA ARG A 36 -33.85 -13.71 2.99
C ARG A 36 -34.16 -14.12 1.56
N ASN A 37 -33.73 -15.32 1.12
CA ASN A 37 -33.85 -15.73 -0.28
C ASN A 37 -33.99 -17.26 -0.43
N PRO A 38 -35.07 -17.87 0.09
CA PRO A 38 -35.24 -19.33 0.14
C PRO A 38 -35.23 -20.00 -1.24
N GLY A 39 -35.59 -19.27 -2.31
CA GLY A 39 -35.58 -19.80 -3.69
C GLY A 39 -34.19 -20.02 -4.29
N LEU A 40 -33.11 -19.60 -3.63
CA LEU A 40 -31.74 -19.73 -4.14
C LEU A 40 -31.28 -21.20 -4.15
N ILE A 41 -31.59 -21.94 -3.08
CA ILE A 41 -31.33 -23.37 -2.94
C ILE A 41 -32.59 -24.12 -3.38
N ARG A 42 -32.47 -24.87 -4.48
CA ARG A 42 -33.59 -25.61 -5.07
C ARG A 42 -33.09 -26.72 -5.98
N ASP A 43 -34.00 -27.56 -6.42
CA ASP A 43 -33.73 -28.55 -7.45
C ASP A 43 -33.50 -27.85 -8.80
N ARG A 44 -32.39 -28.16 -9.46
CA ARG A 44 -32.03 -27.59 -10.77
C ARG A 44 -31.83 -28.70 -11.79
N LYS A 45 -32.37 -28.54 -13.00
CA LYS A 45 -32.21 -29.47 -14.11
C LYS A 45 -31.19 -28.93 -15.11
N HIS A 46 -30.18 -29.72 -15.45
CA HIS A 46 -29.15 -29.35 -16.42
C HIS A 46 -28.62 -30.59 -17.15
N HIS A 47 -28.56 -30.55 -18.48
CA HIS A 47 -28.26 -31.72 -19.34
C HIS A 47 -29.00 -33.01 -18.91
N LEU A 48 -30.33 -32.91 -18.74
CA LEU A 48 -31.21 -34.03 -18.35
C LEU A 48 -30.94 -34.64 -16.96
N LYS A 49 -29.99 -34.11 -16.18
CA LYS A 49 -29.76 -34.48 -14.77
C LYS A 49 -30.42 -33.47 -13.84
N THR A 50 -31.06 -33.96 -12.78
CA THR A 50 -31.61 -33.14 -11.70
C THR A 50 -30.62 -33.11 -10.53
N TYR A 51 -30.10 -31.92 -10.22
CA TYR A 51 -29.28 -31.66 -9.05
C TYR A 51 -30.20 -31.15 -7.94
N ARG A 52 -30.33 -31.94 -6.87
CA ARG A 52 -31.22 -31.59 -5.75
C ARG A 52 -30.59 -30.59 -4.79
N GLN A 53 -31.42 -29.71 -4.21
CA GLN A 53 -31.05 -28.77 -3.14
C GLN A 53 -29.70 -28.09 -3.41
N CYS A 54 -29.62 -27.36 -4.53
CA CYS A 54 -28.39 -26.72 -4.97
C CYS A 54 -28.61 -25.28 -5.40
N CYS A 55 -27.53 -24.52 -5.40
CA CYS A 55 -27.46 -23.14 -5.85
C CYS A 55 -26.44 -23.02 -6.98
N SER A 56 -26.63 -22.07 -7.91
CA SER A 56 -25.58 -21.78 -8.89
C SER A 56 -24.51 -20.90 -8.27
N GLY A 57 -23.27 -21.04 -8.71
CA GLY A 57 -22.17 -20.19 -8.23
C GLY A 57 -22.44 -18.71 -8.49
N LYS A 58 -23.06 -18.37 -9.62
CA LYS A 58 -23.46 -16.99 -9.93
C LYS A 58 -24.53 -16.45 -8.97
N ASP A 59 -25.56 -17.24 -8.67
CA ASP A 59 -26.63 -16.82 -7.76
C ASP A 59 -26.07 -16.54 -6.34
N LEU A 60 -25.09 -17.33 -5.90
CA LEU A 60 -24.39 -17.12 -4.62
C LEU A 60 -23.57 -15.84 -4.61
N VAL A 61 -22.83 -15.54 -5.69
CA VAL A 61 -22.08 -14.30 -5.84
C VAL A 61 -23.04 -13.10 -5.88
N ASP A 62 -24.10 -13.17 -6.68
CA ASP A 62 -25.11 -12.13 -6.81
C ASP A 62 -25.82 -11.84 -5.48
N TRP A 63 -26.03 -12.88 -4.66
CA TRP A 63 -26.58 -12.71 -3.31
C TRP A 63 -25.62 -11.93 -2.40
N LEU A 64 -24.33 -12.29 -2.34
CA LEU A 64 -23.35 -11.52 -1.56
C LEU A 64 -23.29 -10.06 -2.02
N MET A 65 -23.21 -9.83 -3.34
CA MET A 65 -23.14 -8.49 -3.91
C MET A 65 -24.36 -7.61 -3.58
N LYS A 66 -25.51 -8.20 -3.22
CA LYS A 66 -26.73 -7.48 -2.83
C LYS A 66 -26.83 -7.19 -1.32
N LEU A 67 -26.10 -7.91 -0.46
CA LEU A 67 -26.25 -7.80 0.99
C LEU A 67 -25.58 -6.57 1.60
N ASN A 68 -24.56 -6.00 0.94
CA ASN A 68 -23.75 -4.97 1.56
C ASN A 68 -23.07 -4.06 0.53
N ASP A 69 -23.01 -2.76 0.82
CA ASP A 69 -22.23 -1.77 0.05
C ASP A 69 -20.70 -1.97 0.22
N CYS A 70 -20.28 -2.86 1.13
CA CYS A 70 -18.88 -3.14 1.43
C CYS A 70 -18.16 -4.04 0.40
N PHE A 71 -18.88 -4.76 -0.47
CA PHE A 71 -18.24 -5.66 -1.44
C PHE A 71 -17.68 -4.89 -2.62
N GLN A 72 -16.40 -5.12 -2.90
CA GLN A 72 -15.67 -4.30 -3.85
C GLN A 72 -15.60 -4.92 -5.25
N SER A 73 -15.73 -6.24 -5.37
CA SER A 73 -15.71 -6.95 -6.65
C SER A 73 -16.33 -8.35 -6.57
N ARG A 74 -16.74 -8.90 -7.70
CA ARG A 74 -17.19 -10.31 -7.80
C ARG A 74 -16.07 -11.29 -7.43
N SER A 75 -14.82 -10.95 -7.74
CA SER A 75 -13.64 -11.76 -7.39
C SER A 75 -13.48 -11.90 -5.87
N GLN A 76 -13.76 -10.84 -5.10
CA GLN A 76 -13.79 -10.90 -3.64
C GLN A 76 -14.85 -11.89 -3.14
N ALA A 77 -16.06 -11.86 -3.71
CA ALA A 77 -17.13 -12.80 -3.37
C ALA A 77 -16.77 -14.25 -3.75
N VAL A 78 -16.10 -14.47 -4.89
CA VAL A 78 -15.55 -15.78 -5.27
C VAL A 78 -14.57 -16.29 -4.23
N GLY A 79 -13.65 -15.45 -3.75
CA GLY A 79 -12.72 -15.81 -2.68
C GLY A 79 -13.42 -16.23 -1.39
N MET A 80 -14.47 -15.50 -0.98
CA MET A 80 -15.26 -15.85 0.20
C MET A 80 -15.95 -17.21 0.06
N TRP A 81 -16.54 -17.50 -1.10
CA TRP A 81 -17.16 -18.80 -1.35
C TRP A 81 -16.11 -19.91 -1.46
N GLN A 82 -14.95 -19.62 -2.01
CA GLN A 82 -13.83 -20.56 -2.08
C GLN A 82 -13.37 -21.01 -0.69
N VAL A 83 -13.40 -20.12 0.33
CA VAL A 83 -13.12 -20.51 1.72
C VAL A 83 -14.03 -21.65 2.18
N LEU A 84 -15.33 -21.55 1.88
CA LEU A 84 -16.30 -22.60 2.25
C LEU A 84 -16.13 -23.88 1.43
N VAL A 85 -15.61 -23.77 0.20
CA VAL A 85 -15.26 -24.94 -0.63
C VAL A 85 -14.03 -25.65 -0.10
N ASP A 86 -12.98 -24.91 0.25
CA ASP A 86 -11.74 -25.50 0.78
C ASP A 86 -11.97 -26.18 2.15
N GLU A 87 -12.89 -25.66 2.98
CA GLU A 87 -13.30 -26.30 4.25
C GLU A 87 -14.33 -27.43 4.07
N GLY A 88 -14.81 -27.68 2.85
CA GLY A 88 -15.78 -28.75 2.55
C GLY A 88 -17.25 -28.45 2.93
N ILE A 89 -17.51 -27.32 3.58
CA ILE A 89 -18.83 -26.84 4.00
C ILE A 89 -19.75 -26.63 2.78
N LEU A 90 -19.18 -26.09 1.70
CA LEU A 90 -19.85 -25.91 0.40
C LEU A 90 -19.19 -26.81 -0.64
N SER A 91 -19.92 -27.79 -1.17
CA SER A 91 -19.36 -28.76 -2.12
C SER A 91 -19.91 -28.55 -3.53
N HIS A 92 -19.03 -28.54 -4.53
CA HIS A 92 -19.45 -28.59 -5.94
C HIS A 92 -20.10 -29.93 -6.25
N VAL A 93 -21.21 -29.96 -7.00
CA VAL A 93 -21.96 -31.20 -7.28
C VAL A 93 -21.16 -32.24 -8.09
N LYS A 94 -20.07 -31.83 -8.74
CA LYS A 94 -19.13 -32.70 -9.45
C LYS A 94 -17.78 -32.88 -8.71
N GLN A 95 -17.68 -32.46 -7.45
CA GLN A 95 -16.45 -32.53 -6.64
C GLN A 95 -15.28 -31.76 -7.24
N GLU A 96 -15.55 -30.63 -7.90
CA GLU A 96 -14.49 -29.71 -8.30
C GLU A 96 -14.02 -28.91 -7.08
N LEU A 97 -12.71 -28.68 -6.97
CA LEU A 97 -12.07 -27.99 -5.84
C LEU A 97 -12.17 -26.46 -5.92
N ASN A 98 -12.49 -25.93 -7.10
CA ASN A 98 -12.50 -24.50 -7.38
C ASN A 98 -13.95 -24.00 -7.50
N PHE A 99 -14.24 -22.88 -6.84
CA PHE A 99 -15.48 -22.17 -6.97
C PHE A 99 -15.51 -21.37 -8.27
N HIS A 100 -16.66 -21.38 -8.93
CA HIS A 100 -16.85 -20.76 -10.23
C HIS A 100 -18.10 -19.89 -10.22
N ASP A 101 -17.92 -18.60 -10.48
CA ASP A 101 -18.99 -17.62 -10.71
C ASP A 101 -19.66 -17.84 -12.08
N LYS A 102 -20.45 -18.92 -12.18
CA LYS A 102 -21.14 -19.34 -13.41
C LYS A 102 -22.53 -19.88 -13.09
N ASP A 103 -23.46 -19.67 -14.01
CA ASP A 103 -24.84 -20.17 -13.91
C ASP A 103 -24.95 -21.69 -13.98
N THR A 104 -23.99 -22.34 -14.66
CA THR A 104 -23.99 -23.79 -14.93
C THR A 104 -23.15 -24.61 -13.95
N GLN A 105 -22.61 -23.97 -12.92
CA GLN A 105 -21.82 -24.62 -11.86
C GLN A 105 -22.64 -24.62 -10.58
N PHE A 106 -22.93 -25.80 -10.04
CA PHE A 106 -23.87 -25.96 -8.93
C PHE A 106 -23.17 -26.43 -7.66
N TYR A 107 -23.57 -25.87 -6.53
CA TYR A 107 -22.99 -26.14 -5.21
C TYR A 107 -24.07 -26.53 -4.20
N ARG A 108 -23.68 -27.32 -3.19
CA ARG A 108 -24.54 -27.80 -2.11
C ARG A 108 -23.86 -27.57 -0.77
N PHE A 109 -24.61 -27.04 0.20
CA PHE A 109 -24.17 -26.97 1.60
C PHE A 109 -24.30 -28.34 2.26
N MET A 110 -23.32 -28.72 3.07
CA MET A 110 -23.35 -29.99 3.79
C MET A 110 -24.27 -29.91 5.02
N GLU A 111 -25.55 -30.26 4.86
CA GLU A 111 -26.62 -30.11 5.87
C GLU A 111 -26.29 -30.67 7.26
N ALA A 112 -25.47 -31.72 7.35
CA ALA A 112 -25.04 -32.34 8.62
C ALA A 112 -24.27 -31.38 9.55
N GLU A 113 -23.78 -30.26 9.03
CA GLU A 113 -23.04 -29.26 9.79
C GLU A 113 -23.91 -28.11 10.33
N PHE A 114 -25.20 -28.07 9.98
CA PHE A 114 -26.10 -26.92 10.19
C PHE A 114 -27.29 -27.22 11.10
N ASP A 115 -27.23 -28.27 11.94
CA ASP A 115 -28.31 -28.60 12.88
C ASP A 115 -28.70 -27.39 13.74
N LEU A 116 -29.96 -26.99 13.57
CA LEU A 116 -30.57 -25.76 14.06
C LEU A 116 -30.87 -25.89 15.56
N ASN A 117 -29.93 -25.48 16.41
CA ASN A 117 -30.22 -25.20 17.82
C ASN A 117 -29.33 -24.07 18.31
N HIS A 118 -29.73 -22.82 18.05
CA HIS A 118 -29.60 -21.65 18.91
C HIS A 118 -30.02 -20.40 18.12
N THR A 119 -31.27 -19.95 18.30
CA THR A 119 -31.68 -18.60 17.89
C THR A 119 -31.90 -17.76 19.13
N THR A 120 -31.01 -16.78 19.35
CA THR A 120 -31.36 -15.59 20.12
C THR A 120 -32.40 -14.80 19.32
N ASN A 121 -33.54 -14.49 19.94
CA ASN A 121 -34.71 -13.91 19.28
C ASN A 121 -34.59 -12.40 18.98
N ASP A 122 -33.39 -11.84 18.97
CA ASP A 122 -33.18 -10.40 18.74
C ASP A 122 -32.65 -10.13 17.32
N LYS A 123 -33.41 -9.35 16.55
CA LYS A 123 -33.13 -9.03 15.15
C LYS A 123 -31.83 -8.22 15.01
N ASP A 124 -31.52 -7.36 15.99
CA ASP A 124 -30.29 -6.57 16.00
C ASP A 124 -29.04 -7.42 16.27
N SER A 125 -29.17 -8.49 17.06
CA SER A 125 -28.09 -9.44 17.34
C SER A 125 -27.72 -10.27 16.11
N LYS A 126 -28.71 -10.70 15.31
CA LYS A 126 -28.49 -11.51 14.10
C LYS A 126 -27.75 -10.75 13.00
N ASP A 127 -28.07 -9.47 12.80
CA ASP A 127 -27.40 -8.63 11.81
C ASP A 127 -25.94 -8.34 12.20
N GLU A 128 -25.64 -8.21 13.50
CA GLU A 128 -24.27 -8.06 14.00
C GLU A 128 -23.44 -9.34 13.78
N GLU A 129 -23.99 -10.51 14.12
CA GLU A 129 -23.34 -11.80 13.86
C GLU A 129 -23.06 -12.03 12.37
N LEU A 130 -23.98 -11.63 11.49
CA LEU A 130 -23.77 -11.70 10.04
C LEU A 130 -22.61 -10.82 9.60
N GLN A 131 -22.53 -9.58 10.10
CA GLN A 131 -21.44 -8.67 9.73
C GLN A 131 -20.08 -9.15 10.21
N GLU A 132 -20.00 -9.75 11.40
CA GLU A 132 -18.77 -10.39 11.89
C GLU A 132 -18.37 -11.59 11.03
N SER A 133 -19.35 -12.43 10.68
CA SER A 133 -19.15 -13.61 9.83
C SER A 133 -18.66 -13.22 8.43
N LEU A 134 -19.28 -12.22 7.82
CA LEU A 134 -18.84 -11.67 6.53
C LEU A 134 -17.45 -11.03 6.64
N SER A 135 -17.14 -10.35 7.73
CA SER A 135 -15.80 -9.78 7.98
C SER A 135 -14.71 -10.84 7.98
N LEU A 136 -14.96 -11.98 8.65
CA LEU A 136 -14.04 -13.11 8.69
C LEU A 136 -13.82 -13.68 7.28
N LEU A 137 -14.90 -13.94 6.53
CA LEU A 137 -14.79 -14.47 5.18
C LEU A 137 -14.11 -13.49 4.21
N ILE A 138 -14.33 -12.18 4.36
CA ILE A 138 -13.64 -11.14 3.58
C ILE A 138 -12.12 -11.16 3.87
N GLN A 139 -11.73 -11.41 5.12
CA GLN A 139 -10.32 -11.51 5.51
C GLN A 139 -9.65 -12.77 4.95
N MET A 140 -10.35 -13.90 4.97
CA MET A 140 -9.84 -15.20 4.50
C MET A 140 -9.90 -15.38 2.97
N GLY A 141 -10.87 -14.73 2.32
CA GLY A 141 -11.18 -14.92 0.91
C GLY A 141 -10.02 -14.68 -0.06
N PRO A 142 -9.16 -13.66 0.12
CA PRO A 142 -8.05 -13.41 -0.78
C PRO A 142 -7.00 -14.55 -0.84
N ASP A 143 -6.72 -15.24 0.27
CA ASP A 143 -5.79 -16.39 0.29
C ASP A 143 -6.39 -17.62 -0.40
N ALA A 144 -7.67 -17.87 -0.16
CA ALA A 144 -8.42 -18.95 -0.81
C ALA A 144 -8.51 -18.72 -2.33
N LEU A 145 -8.82 -17.48 -2.73
CA LEU A 145 -8.84 -17.05 -4.14
C LEU A 145 -7.48 -17.26 -4.81
N LEU A 146 -6.39 -16.78 -4.19
CA LEU A 146 -5.05 -16.94 -4.75
C LEU A 146 -4.71 -18.42 -4.93
N THR A 147 -4.94 -19.24 -3.91
CA THR A 147 -4.66 -20.68 -3.96
C THR A 147 -5.46 -21.37 -5.08
N MET A 148 -6.75 -21.02 -5.21
CA MET A 148 -7.61 -21.51 -6.28
C MET A 148 -7.07 -21.14 -7.68
N ILE A 149 -6.60 -19.90 -7.85
CA ILE A 149 -6.01 -19.42 -9.11
C ILE A 149 -4.69 -20.13 -9.41
N LEU A 150 -3.85 -20.30 -8.40
CA LEU A 150 -2.55 -20.96 -8.51
C LEU A 150 -2.68 -22.45 -8.89
N ARG A 151 -3.78 -23.12 -8.52
CA ARG A 151 -4.12 -24.49 -8.97
C ARG A 151 -4.46 -24.57 -10.47
N LYS A 152 -4.81 -23.46 -11.14
CA LYS A 152 -5.05 -23.45 -12.60
C LYS A 152 -3.73 -23.65 -13.34
N CYS A 153 -3.79 -24.35 -14.49
CA CYS A 153 -2.67 -24.39 -15.42
C CYS A 153 -2.31 -22.95 -15.86
N PRO A 154 -1.02 -22.59 -15.99
CA PRO A 154 -0.60 -21.26 -16.41
C PRO A 154 -1.32 -20.73 -17.67
N SER A 155 -1.53 -21.59 -18.66
CA SER A 155 -2.22 -21.27 -19.92
C SER A 155 -3.73 -21.00 -19.79
N GLN A 156 -4.34 -21.31 -18.65
CA GLN A 156 -5.78 -21.15 -18.40
C GLN A 156 -6.09 -19.93 -17.53
N ARG A 157 -5.07 -19.18 -17.10
CA ARG A 157 -5.24 -17.99 -16.25
C ARG A 157 -5.73 -16.81 -17.08
N THR A 158 -6.75 -16.12 -16.59
CA THR A 158 -7.24 -14.88 -17.20
C THR A 158 -6.35 -13.69 -16.81
N PRO A 159 -6.44 -12.53 -17.48
CA PRO A 159 -5.70 -11.33 -17.05
C PRO A 159 -5.98 -10.94 -15.60
N GLU A 160 -7.21 -11.12 -15.11
CA GLU A 160 -7.59 -10.87 -13.72
C GLU A 160 -6.94 -11.87 -12.76
N ASP A 161 -6.80 -13.14 -13.17
CA ASP A 161 -6.07 -14.15 -12.39
C ASP A 161 -4.59 -13.76 -12.22
N LEU A 162 -3.97 -13.30 -13.32
CA LEU A 162 -2.57 -12.88 -13.32
C LEU A 162 -2.34 -11.66 -12.44
N GLU A 163 -3.27 -10.70 -12.44
CA GLU A 163 -3.22 -9.53 -11.57
C GLU A 163 -3.28 -9.92 -10.09
N VAL A 164 -4.15 -10.88 -9.73
CA VAL A 164 -4.22 -11.38 -8.35
C VAL A 164 -2.90 -12.03 -7.92
N ILE A 165 -2.30 -12.87 -8.78
CA ILE A 165 -0.99 -13.47 -8.46
C ILE A 165 0.07 -12.39 -8.33
N TYR A 166 0.13 -11.44 -9.28
CA TYR A 166 1.11 -10.36 -9.27
C TYR A 166 1.03 -9.51 -8.00
N GLU A 167 -0.17 -9.12 -7.57
CA GLU A 167 -0.41 -8.37 -6.34
C GLU A 167 0.10 -9.12 -5.10
N GLU A 168 -0.02 -10.44 -5.06
CA GLU A 168 0.50 -11.25 -3.96
C GLU A 168 2.02 -11.39 -4.02
N LEU A 169 2.61 -11.50 -5.22
CA LEU A 169 4.06 -11.48 -5.40
C LEU A 169 4.72 -10.19 -4.90
N LEU A 170 4.00 -9.06 -4.83
CA LEU A 170 4.52 -7.83 -4.21
C LEU A 170 4.89 -8.00 -2.74
N HIS A 171 4.32 -9.01 -2.07
CA HIS A 171 4.48 -9.27 -0.65
C HIS A 171 5.44 -10.43 -0.36
N VAL A 172 5.93 -11.13 -1.40
CA VAL A 172 6.80 -12.29 -1.26
C VAL A 172 8.27 -11.87 -1.24
N LYS A 173 8.95 -12.12 -0.12
CA LYS A 173 10.35 -11.73 0.12
C LYS A 173 11.31 -12.23 -0.97
N ALA A 174 11.16 -13.49 -1.40
CA ALA A 174 11.99 -14.10 -2.43
C ALA A 174 12.02 -13.31 -3.77
N VAL A 175 10.95 -12.60 -4.11
CA VAL A 175 10.83 -11.86 -5.38
C VAL A 175 10.74 -10.34 -5.22
N ALA A 176 10.83 -9.86 -3.98
CA ALA A 176 10.73 -8.43 -3.64
C ALA A 176 11.85 -7.58 -4.29
N HIS A 177 12.97 -8.19 -4.66
CA HIS A 177 14.09 -7.54 -5.33
C HIS A 177 13.98 -7.57 -6.87
N LEU A 178 13.05 -8.33 -7.43
CA LEU A 178 12.86 -8.46 -8.88
C LEU A 178 12.05 -7.26 -9.41
N SER A 179 12.27 -6.89 -10.68
CA SER A 179 11.54 -5.81 -11.34
C SER A 179 10.06 -6.15 -11.53
N THR A 180 9.23 -5.12 -11.77
CA THR A 180 7.80 -5.30 -12.09
C THR A 180 7.60 -6.19 -13.32
N SER A 181 8.42 -6.03 -14.36
CA SER A 181 8.36 -6.83 -15.58
C SER A 181 8.58 -8.32 -15.29
N VAL A 182 9.60 -8.65 -14.51
CA VAL A 182 9.90 -10.02 -14.10
C VAL A 182 8.78 -10.62 -13.25
N ARG A 183 8.22 -9.88 -12.28
CA ARG A 183 7.11 -10.39 -11.46
C ARG A 183 5.85 -10.67 -12.28
N LYS A 184 5.54 -9.85 -13.28
CA LYS A 184 4.42 -10.08 -14.20
C LYS A 184 4.64 -11.35 -15.03
N GLU A 185 5.84 -11.55 -15.56
CA GLU A 185 6.19 -12.80 -16.26
C GLU A 185 6.13 -14.02 -15.33
N LEU A 186 6.60 -13.89 -14.08
CA LEU A 186 6.50 -14.94 -13.07
C LEU A 186 5.04 -15.30 -12.79
N ALA A 187 4.16 -14.32 -12.59
CA ALA A 187 2.73 -14.55 -12.37
C ALA A 187 2.10 -15.41 -13.50
N ALA A 188 2.58 -15.22 -14.74
CA ALA A 188 2.14 -15.96 -15.91
C ALA A 188 2.64 -17.40 -16.00
N VAL A 189 3.75 -17.76 -15.32
CA VAL A 189 4.36 -19.10 -15.44
C VAL A 189 4.42 -19.91 -14.15
N LEU A 190 4.25 -19.29 -12.98
CA LEU A 190 4.37 -19.97 -11.68
C LEU A 190 3.43 -21.17 -11.60
N VAL A 191 3.96 -22.32 -11.23
CA VAL A 191 3.23 -23.56 -11.01
C VAL A 191 3.09 -23.79 -9.51
N PHE A 192 1.87 -24.08 -9.05
CA PHE A 192 1.62 -24.46 -7.66
C PHE A 192 1.92 -25.94 -7.46
N GLU A 193 2.74 -26.27 -6.46
CA GLU A 193 3.10 -27.64 -6.12
C GLU A 193 2.87 -27.89 -4.64
N SER A 194 2.08 -28.92 -4.31
CA SER A 194 1.73 -29.27 -2.93
C SER A 194 2.17 -30.68 -2.58
N HIS A 195 2.72 -30.85 -1.38
CA HIS A 195 3.20 -32.12 -0.85
C HIS A 195 2.63 -32.36 0.54
N ALA A 196 1.95 -33.49 0.71
CA ALA A 196 1.20 -33.77 1.93
C ALA A 196 2.08 -34.21 3.12
N LYS A 197 3.22 -34.88 2.89
CA LYS A 197 3.96 -35.58 3.96
C LYS A 197 5.35 -34.98 4.22
N ALA A 198 5.65 -34.77 5.50
CA ALA A 198 6.99 -34.53 5.99
C ALA A 198 7.94 -35.68 5.60
N GLY A 199 9.21 -35.37 5.41
CA GLY A 199 10.22 -36.34 4.97
C GLY A 199 10.24 -36.63 3.47
N THR A 200 9.29 -36.10 2.70
CA THR A 200 9.31 -36.18 1.23
C THR A 200 10.57 -35.49 0.69
N VAL A 201 11.33 -36.19 -0.15
CA VAL A 201 12.50 -35.62 -0.84
C VAL A 201 12.02 -34.92 -2.10
N LEU A 202 12.23 -33.61 -2.21
CA LEU A 202 11.82 -32.82 -3.36
C LEU A 202 12.79 -33.00 -4.54
N PHE A 203 14.09 -33.00 -4.25
CA PHE A 203 15.16 -33.43 -5.15
C PHE A 203 16.41 -33.79 -4.34
N SER A 204 17.30 -34.58 -4.95
CA SER A 204 18.55 -35.04 -4.35
C SER A 204 19.76 -34.26 -4.87
N GLN A 205 20.79 -34.17 -4.05
CA GLN A 205 22.11 -33.72 -4.49
C GLN A 205 22.61 -34.60 -5.64
N GLY A 206 23.11 -33.97 -6.70
CA GLY A 206 23.54 -34.64 -7.93
C GLY A 206 22.47 -34.71 -9.02
N ASP A 207 21.20 -34.47 -8.70
CA ASP A 207 20.13 -34.45 -9.71
C ASP A 207 20.32 -33.29 -10.70
N LYS A 208 19.75 -33.41 -11.90
CA LYS A 208 19.71 -32.30 -12.86
C LYS A 208 18.83 -31.17 -12.31
N GLY A 209 19.31 -29.92 -12.40
CA GLY A 209 18.49 -28.76 -12.06
C GLY A 209 17.35 -28.55 -13.06
N THR A 210 16.10 -28.78 -12.65
CA THR A 210 14.90 -28.66 -13.50
C THR A 210 14.00 -27.48 -13.16
N SER A 211 13.97 -27.04 -11.90
CA SER A 211 13.07 -25.98 -11.44
C SER A 211 13.66 -25.14 -10.30
N TRP A 212 13.14 -23.92 -10.14
CA TRP A 212 13.36 -23.03 -9.00
C TRP A 212 12.10 -23.00 -8.14
N TYR A 213 12.24 -22.92 -6.83
CA TYR A 213 11.14 -23.05 -5.87
C TYR A 213 11.13 -21.89 -4.88
N ILE A 214 9.93 -21.39 -4.58
CA ILE A 214 9.64 -20.47 -3.47
C ILE A 214 8.73 -21.21 -2.49
N ILE A 215 9.05 -21.16 -1.20
CA ILE A 215 8.25 -21.79 -0.15
C ILE A 215 7.03 -20.92 0.12
N TRP A 216 5.85 -21.39 -0.31
CA TRP A 216 4.59 -20.71 -0.09
C TRP A 216 3.97 -21.05 1.27
N ARG A 217 4.15 -22.29 1.73
CA ARG A 217 3.74 -22.75 3.05
C ARG A 217 4.65 -23.87 3.52
N GLY A 218 5.03 -23.84 4.78
CA GLY A 218 5.79 -24.89 5.43
C GLY A 218 7.30 -24.61 5.45
N SER A 219 8.09 -25.69 5.57
CA SER A 219 9.54 -25.60 5.73
C SER A 219 10.26 -26.83 5.19
N VAL A 220 11.51 -26.63 4.78
CA VAL A 220 12.36 -27.68 4.21
C VAL A 220 13.76 -27.67 4.82
N ASN A 221 14.38 -28.85 4.87
CA ASN A 221 15.76 -29.02 5.28
C ASN A 221 16.67 -29.10 4.04
N VAL A 222 17.80 -28.39 4.09
CA VAL A 222 18.85 -28.42 3.08
C VAL A 222 19.98 -29.32 3.58
N ILE A 223 20.23 -30.42 2.88
CA ILE A 223 21.19 -31.46 3.29
C ILE A 223 22.27 -31.60 2.23
N THR A 224 23.53 -31.71 2.64
CA THR A 224 24.65 -31.97 1.71
C THR A 224 25.49 -33.16 2.16
N HIS A 225 25.99 -33.93 1.21
CA HIS A 225 26.90 -35.04 1.45
C HIS A 225 28.16 -34.53 2.18
N GLY A 226 28.53 -35.21 3.26
CA GLY A 226 29.70 -34.85 4.08
C GLY A 226 29.46 -33.77 5.14
N LYS A 227 28.40 -32.96 5.04
CA LYS A 227 28.06 -31.95 6.08
C LYS A 227 26.74 -32.22 6.81
N GLY A 228 25.88 -33.08 6.27
CA GLY A 228 24.56 -33.34 6.86
C GLY A 228 23.61 -32.15 6.66
N LEU A 229 22.80 -31.83 7.69
CA LEU A 229 21.86 -30.70 7.68
C LEU A 229 22.63 -29.38 7.71
N VAL A 230 22.53 -28.59 6.63
CA VAL A 230 23.20 -27.30 6.50
C VAL A 230 22.34 -26.17 7.05
N THR A 231 21.07 -26.14 6.67
CA THR A 231 20.10 -25.13 7.13
C THR A 231 18.66 -25.62 6.95
N THR A 232 17.71 -24.89 7.53
CA THR A 232 16.28 -25.07 7.31
C THR A 232 15.72 -23.78 6.69
N LEU A 233 15.00 -23.92 5.59
CA LEU A 233 14.33 -22.82 4.91
C LEU A 233 12.83 -22.81 5.25
N HIS A 234 12.25 -21.63 5.31
CA HIS A 234 10.89 -21.36 5.77
C HIS A 234 10.09 -20.57 4.73
N GLU A 235 8.80 -20.39 5.00
CA GLU A 235 7.88 -19.60 4.18
C GLU A 235 8.47 -18.23 3.76
N GLY A 236 8.31 -17.92 2.47
CA GLY A 236 8.83 -16.70 1.84
C GLY A 236 10.28 -16.79 1.36
N GLU A 237 11.02 -17.85 1.70
CA GLU A 237 12.36 -18.14 1.18
C GLU A 237 12.32 -18.98 -0.10
N ASP A 238 13.41 -18.96 -0.88
CA ASP A 238 13.52 -19.68 -2.14
C ASP A 238 14.79 -20.54 -2.23
N PHE A 239 14.80 -21.51 -3.14
CA PHE A 239 15.93 -22.40 -3.36
C PHE A 239 15.95 -23.02 -4.76
N GLY A 240 17.11 -23.55 -5.15
CA GLY A 240 17.27 -24.31 -6.39
C GLY A 240 17.63 -23.49 -7.63
N GLN A 241 17.85 -22.18 -7.52
CA GLN A 241 18.25 -21.33 -8.64
C GLN A 241 19.65 -21.64 -9.21
N LEU A 242 20.62 -22.01 -8.35
CA LEU A 242 22.03 -22.15 -8.73
C LEU A 242 22.27 -23.19 -9.86
N ALA A 243 21.55 -24.32 -9.78
CA ALA A 243 21.63 -25.39 -10.77
C ALA A 243 21.03 -25.00 -12.14
N LEU A 244 20.12 -24.02 -12.17
CA LEU A 244 19.53 -23.51 -13.40
C LEU A 244 20.49 -22.55 -14.11
N VAL A 245 21.11 -21.64 -13.35
CA VAL A 245 22.02 -20.61 -13.86
C VAL A 245 23.31 -21.23 -14.41
N ASN A 246 23.91 -22.15 -13.67
CA ASN A 246 25.21 -22.72 -14.01
C ASN A 246 25.14 -23.99 -14.87
N ASP A 247 23.93 -24.43 -15.24
CA ASP A 247 23.67 -25.73 -15.87
C ASP A 247 24.38 -26.90 -15.15
N ALA A 248 24.41 -26.85 -13.82
CA ALA A 248 25.14 -27.78 -12.96
C ALA A 248 24.18 -28.73 -12.20
N PRO A 249 24.67 -29.87 -11.70
CA PRO A 249 23.89 -30.73 -10.80
C PRO A 249 23.49 -30.02 -9.49
N ARG A 250 22.41 -30.48 -8.84
CA ARG A 250 21.96 -29.99 -7.53
C ARG A 250 23.07 -30.12 -6.50
N SER A 251 23.39 -29.02 -5.81
CA SER A 251 24.45 -29.00 -4.78
C SER A 251 24.01 -29.55 -3.42
N ALA A 252 22.70 -29.75 -3.22
CA ALA A 252 22.10 -30.22 -1.97
C ALA A 252 20.82 -31.01 -2.23
N THR A 253 20.44 -31.86 -1.28
CA THR A 253 19.15 -32.56 -1.19
C THR A 253 18.17 -31.69 -0.39
N ILE A 254 16.93 -31.58 -0.87
CA ILE A 254 15.86 -30.84 -0.20
C ILE A 254 14.82 -31.83 0.32
N ILE A 255 14.54 -31.78 1.63
CA ILE A 255 13.59 -32.68 2.30
C ILE A 255 12.56 -31.86 3.07
N LEU A 256 11.29 -32.16 2.89
CA LEU A 256 10.21 -31.50 3.62
C LEU A 256 10.33 -31.77 5.12
N ARG A 257 10.17 -30.71 5.91
CA ARG A 257 10.27 -30.78 7.37
C ARG A 257 8.92 -31.04 8.04
N GLU A 258 7.84 -30.64 7.39
CA GLU A 258 6.48 -30.74 7.90
C GLU A 258 5.49 -31.18 6.82
N ASP A 259 4.30 -31.58 7.26
CA ASP A 259 3.19 -31.98 6.39
C ASP A 259 2.59 -30.77 5.68
N ASN A 260 1.93 -31.01 4.55
CA ASN A 260 1.22 -29.98 3.76
C ASN A 260 2.08 -28.76 3.37
N CYS A 261 3.28 -29.00 2.87
CA CYS A 261 4.12 -27.95 2.30
C CYS A 261 3.62 -27.55 0.90
N HIS A 262 3.60 -26.25 0.63
CA HIS A 262 3.21 -25.68 -0.65
C HIS A 262 4.37 -24.87 -1.24
N PHE A 263 4.58 -24.99 -2.54
CA PHE A 263 5.65 -24.30 -3.26
C PHE A 263 5.10 -23.60 -4.50
N LEU A 264 5.70 -22.45 -4.83
CA LEU A 264 5.60 -21.88 -6.16
C LEU A 264 6.84 -22.31 -6.94
N ARG A 265 6.64 -22.98 -8.07
CA ARG A 265 7.69 -23.56 -8.90
C ARG A 265 7.78 -22.84 -10.23
N VAL A 266 8.99 -22.52 -10.67
CA VAL A 266 9.30 -22.03 -12.02
C VAL A 266 10.18 -23.05 -12.72
N ASP A 267 9.74 -23.52 -13.89
CA ASP A 267 10.48 -24.49 -14.67
C ASP A 267 11.68 -23.86 -15.40
N LYS A 268 12.73 -24.66 -15.63
CA LYS A 268 13.98 -24.18 -16.22
C LYS A 268 13.78 -23.46 -17.56
N GLN A 269 12.87 -23.96 -18.39
CA GLN A 269 12.58 -23.34 -19.69
C GLN A 269 12.01 -21.93 -19.50
N ASP A 270 11.04 -21.76 -18.62
CA ASP A 270 10.47 -20.46 -18.30
C ASP A 270 11.46 -19.55 -17.59
N PHE A 271 12.25 -20.08 -16.65
CA PHE A 271 13.29 -19.32 -15.96
C PHE A 271 14.31 -18.73 -16.95
N ILE A 272 14.82 -19.54 -17.88
CA ILE A 272 15.76 -19.09 -18.91
C ILE A 272 15.07 -18.14 -19.91
N ARG A 273 13.82 -18.42 -20.29
CA ARG A 273 13.03 -17.55 -21.17
C ARG A 273 12.90 -16.16 -20.56
N ILE A 274 12.46 -16.07 -19.30
CA ILE A 274 12.29 -14.80 -18.60
C ILE A 274 13.62 -14.03 -18.52
N LEU A 275 14.73 -14.71 -18.19
CA LEU A 275 16.05 -14.06 -18.18
C LEU A 275 16.44 -13.51 -19.57
N LYS A 276 16.21 -14.29 -20.63
CA LYS A 276 16.47 -13.85 -22.01
C LYS A 276 15.55 -12.70 -22.44
N ASP A 277 14.29 -12.73 -22.03
CA ASP A 277 13.31 -11.67 -22.33
C ASP A 277 13.71 -10.36 -21.62
N VAL A 278 14.16 -10.43 -20.37
CA VAL A 278 14.71 -9.26 -19.65
C VAL A 278 15.92 -8.69 -20.37
N GLU A 279 16.86 -9.55 -20.78
CA GLU A 279 18.06 -9.11 -21.51
C GLU A 279 17.71 -8.53 -22.88
N ALA A 280 16.81 -9.17 -23.64
CA ALA A 280 16.36 -8.69 -24.94
C ALA A 280 15.56 -7.38 -24.86
N ASN A 281 14.89 -7.12 -23.75
CA ASN A 281 14.17 -5.88 -23.49
C ASN A 281 15.05 -4.80 -22.85
N THR A 282 16.29 -5.12 -22.46
CA THR A 282 17.23 -4.16 -21.89
C THR A 282 18.21 -3.66 -22.95
N VAL A 283 18.34 -2.34 -23.08
CA VAL A 283 19.35 -1.69 -23.93
C VAL A 283 20.38 -1.02 -23.03
N ARG A 284 21.66 -1.33 -23.23
CA ARG A 284 22.78 -0.69 -22.55
C ARG A 284 23.56 0.15 -23.56
N LEU A 285 23.60 1.45 -23.34
CA LEU A 285 24.48 2.35 -24.10
C LEU A 285 25.83 2.41 -23.41
N GLU A 286 26.90 2.21 -24.18
CA GLU A 286 28.27 2.24 -23.69
C GLU A 286 29.07 3.37 -24.35
N GLU A 287 29.86 4.08 -23.55
CA GLU A 287 30.85 5.04 -24.01
C GLU A 287 32.21 4.67 -23.42
N HIS A 288 33.24 4.62 -24.27
CA HIS A 288 34.60 4.21 -23.87
C HIS A 288 34.64 2.89 -23.08
N GLY A 289 33.81 1.92 -23.46
CA GLY A 289 33.73 0.60 -22.81
C GLY A 289 33.09 0.61 -21.42
N LYS A 290 32.38 1.69 -21.05
CA LYS A 290 31.61 1.78 -19.81
C LYS A 290 30.14 2.00 -20.13
N VAL A 291 29.27 1.27 -19.45
CA VAL A 291 27.83 1.50 -19.52
C VAL A 291 27.51 2.87 -18.94
N VAL A 292 26.81 3.71 -19.70
CA VAL A 292 26.44 5.09 -19.32
C VAL A 292 24.93 5.31 -19.23
N LEU A 293 24.14 4.46 -19.90
CA LEU A 293 22.66 4.49 -19.83
C LEU A 293 22.10 3.08 -20.00
N VAL A 294 21.13 2.73 -19.17
CA VAL A 294 20.38 1.47 -19.24
C VAL A 294 18.90 1.81 -19.43
N LEU A 295 18.32 1.25 -20.48
CA LEU A 295 16.92 1.44 -20.85
C LEU A 295 16.21 0.08 -20.84
N GLU A 296 14.94 0.06 -20.44
CA GLU A 296 14.06 -1.11 -20.55
C GLU A 296 12.94 -0.80 -21.54
N LYS A 297 12.65 -1.72 -22.45
CA LYS A 297 11.57 -1.59 -23.42
C LYS A 297 10.21 -1.75 -22.73
N SER A 298 9.33 -0.77 -22.88
CA SER A 298 7.97 -0.83 -22.34
C SER A 298 7.17 -1.91 -23.08
N SER A 299 6.51 -2.81 -22.33
CA SER A 299 5.65 -3.85 -22.92
C SER A 299 4.36 -3.24 -23.48
N ALA A 300 3.91 -3.73 -24.64
CA ALA A 300 2.78 -3.16 -25.39
C ALA A 300 1.40 -3.27 -24.68
N GLN A 301 1.31 -3.99 -23.56
CA GLN A 301 0.07 -4.13 -22.80
C GLN A 301 -0.24 -2.90 -21.92
N GLU A 302 0.73 -2.07 -21.56
CA GLU A 302 0.49 -0.87 -20.73
C GLU A 302 -0.20 0.27 -21.51
N SER A 303 -0.15 0.25 -22.85
CA SER A 303 -0.76 1.26 -23.72
C SER A 303 -2.29 1.15 -23.91
N ALA A 304 -2.94 0.08 -23.43
CA ALA A 304 -4.38 -0.11 -23.65
C ALA A 304 -5.28 0.57 -22.59
N TYR A 305 -4.74 0.87 -21.39
CA TYR A 305 -5.53 1.44 -20.27
C TYR A 305 -5.39 2.95 -20.11
N GLN A 306 -4.48 3.59 -20.84
CA GLN A 306 -4.38 5.06 -20.91
C GLN A 306 -4.84 5.49 -22.30
N GLY A 307 -6.09 5.96 -22.40
CA GLY A 307 -6.71 6.45 -23.64
C GLY A 307 -6.08 7.75 -24.16
N GLY A 308 -4.80 7.69 -24.53
CA GLY A 308 -4.04 8.78 -25.13
C GLY A 308 -3.25 8.29 -26.34
N SER A 309 -3.19 9.12 -27.38
CA SER A 309 -2.56 8.87 -28.67
C SER A 309 -1.27 8.02 -28.60
N ALA A 310 -1.29 6.88 -29.29
CA ALA A 310 -0.18 5.97 -29.45
C ALA A 310 0.97 6.62 -30.24
N SER A 311 1.99 7.14 -29.54
CA SER A 311 3.41 7.01 -29.91
C SER A 311 4.27 7.79 -28.92
N SER A 312 5.36 7.19 -28.41
CA SER A 312 6.74 7.72 -28.56
C SER A 312 7.76 7.17 -27.56
N ASN A 313 7.41 6.69 -26.37
CA ASN A 313 8.46 6.19 -25.46
C ASN A 313 8.39 4.67 -25.36
N LYS A 314 8.96 4.02 -26.38
CA LYS A 314 9.17 2.56 -26.46
C LYS A 314 10.13 2.05 -25.36
N TYR A 315 10.90 2.95 -24.75
CA TYR A 315 11.92 2.64 -23.75
C TYR A 315 11.81 3.56 -22.54
N THR A 316 12.17 3.01 -21.38
CA THR A 316 12.11 3.64 -20.06
C THR A 316 13.49 3.60 -19.43
N VAL A 317 13.97 4.71 -18.89
CA VAL A 317 15.31 4.79 -18.25
C VAL A 317 15.33 4.00 -16.94
N MET A 318 16.27 3.06 -16.78
CA MET A 318 16.46 2.29 -15.55
C MET A 318 17.58 2.88 -14.70
N SER A 319 18.73 3.15 -15.32
CA SER A 319 19.85 3.84 -14.69
C SER A 319 20.70 4.57 -15.73
N GLY A 320 21.46 5.58 -15.30
CA GLY A 320 22.40 6.27 -16.20
C GLY A 320 23.24 7.31 -15.47
N THR A 321 24.22 7.89 -16.17
CA THR A 321 24.92 9.08 -15.66
C THR A 321 23.97 10.28 -15.72
N PRO A 322 24.11 11.29 -14.85
CA PRO A 322 23.27 12.49 -14.88
C PRO A 322 23.19 13.13 -16.28
N GLU A 323 24.31 13.17 -16.99
CA GLU A 323 24.45 13.75 -18.32
C GLU A 323 23.65 12.93 -19.35
N LYS A 324 23.82 11.60 -19.39
CA LYS A 324 23.09 10.75 -20.35
C LYS A 324 21.61 10.64 -20.09
N VAL A 325 21.20 10.69 -18.82
CA VAL A 325 19.77 10.77 -18.49
C VAL A 325 19.19 12.09 -18.99
N LEU A 326 19.90 13.21 -18.79
CA LEU A 326 19.46 14.52 -19.27
C LEU A 326 19.38 14.59 -20.80
N GLU A 327 20.41 14.10 -21.50
CA GLU A 327 20.43 13.99 -22.97
C GLU A 327 19.21 13.18 -23.48
N HIS A 328 18.99 11.98 -22.92
CA HIS A 328 17.86 11.14 -23.30
C HIS A 328 16.50 11.79 -23.01
N MET A 329 16.38 12.50 -21.88
CA MET A 329 15.17 13.26 -21.56
C MET A 329 14.93 14.38 -22.58
N LEU A 330 15.96 15.13 -22.97
CA LEU A 330 15.84 16.18 -24.00
C LEU A 330 15.46 15.60 -25.37
N GLU A 331 16.05 14.49 -25.78
CA GLU A 331 15.73 13.82 -27.04
C GLU A 331 14.26 13.40 -27.13
N THR A 332 13.70 12.93 -26.02
CA THR A 332 12.31 12.42 -25.94
C THR A 332 11.25 13.52 -25.77
N ILE A 333 11.63 14.78 -25.50
CA ILE A 333 10.68 15.90 -25.44
C ILE A 333 10.04 16.12 -26.81
N LYS A 334 8.70 16.06 -26.87
CA LYS A 334 7.92 16.48 -28.03
C LYS A 334 7.64 17.97 -28.00
N LEU A 335 7.84 18.64 -29.14
CA LEU A 335 7.40 20.01 -29.38
C LEU A 335 6.06 19.94 -30.11
N GLU A 336 5.02 20.60 -29.59
CA GLU A 336 3.75 20.73 -30.31
C GLU A 336 3.87 21.82 -31.38
N THR A 337 3.27 21.63 -32.55
CA THR A 337 3.47 22.47 -33.74
C THR A 337 2.83 23.86 -33.68
N ASN A 338 2.11 24.22 -32.61
CA ASN A 338 1.43 25.51 -32.49
C ASN A 338 1.89 26.26 -31.23
N GLY A 339 2.89 27.11 -31.39
CA GLY A 339 3.34 28.01 -30.32
C GLY A 339 4.60 28.74 -30.71
N THR A 340 4.43 29.91 -31.35
CA THR A 340 5.47 30.95 -31.36
C THR A 340 5.79 31.30 -29.92
N ASP A 341 6.98 30.96 -29.40
CA ASP A 341 7.50 31.60 -28.19
C ASP A 341 9.02 31.42 -28.02
N PHE A 342 9.68 32.59 -27.89
CA PHE A 342 11.00 32.92 -27.34
C PHE A 342 12.22 32.06 -27.71
N ILE A 343 13.06 32.62 -28.60
CA ILE A 343 14.42 32.15 -28.89
C ILE A 343 15.38 32.76 -27.87
N VAL A 344 15.85 31.96 -26.91
CA VAL A 344 16.99 32.31 -26.05
C VAL A 344 18.28 31.79 -26.68
N PHE A 345 19.27 32.66 -26.85
CA PHE A 345 20.59 32.30 -27.37
C PHE A 345 21.41 31.58 -26.29
N MET A 346 21.56 30.26 -26.41
CA MET A 346 22.59 29.47 -25.70
C MET A 346 23.71 29.03 -26.67
N PRO A 347 24.97 28.87 -26.21
CA PRO A 347 26.10 28.57 -27.09
C PRO A 347 26.24 27.07 -27.41
N LYS A 348 26.55 26.83 -28.70
CA LYS A 348 27.15 25.69 -29.41
C LYS A 348 27.04 24.28 -28.81
N ALA A 349 25.97 23.58 -29.19
CA ALA A 349 26.02 22.17 -29.55
C ALA A 349 25.67 22.07 -31.06
N GLU A 350 26.66 22.29 -31.93
CA GLU A 350 26.49 22.14 -33.38
C GLU A 350 26.74 20.67 -33.75
N PRO A 351 25.85 20.03 -34.53
CA PRO A 351 26.08 18.64 -34.95
C PRO A 351 27.31 18.56 -35.87
N SER A 352 28.10 17.50 -35.70
CA SER A 352 29.35 17.30 -36.45
C SER A 352 29.14 17.02 -37.94
N GLU A 353 27.94 16.56 -38.33
CA GLU A 353 27.58 16.14 -39.69
C GLU A 353 26.28 16.82 -40.16
N GLY A 354 26.09 16.95 -41.48
CA GLY A 354 24.90 17.54 -42.10
C GLY A 354 25.13 18.88 -42.82
N THR A 355 24.16 19.28 -43.64
CA THR A 355 24.13 20.59 -44.31
C THR A 355 23.93 21.72 -43.31
N ASP A 356 24.32 22.96 -43.66
CA ASP A 356 24.16 24.12 -42.77
C ASP A 356 22.69 24.36 -42.37
N LEU A 357 21.75 24.03 -43.27
CA LEU A 357 20.31 24.11 -43.00
C LEU A 357 19.86 23.07 -41.97
N GLU A 358 20.34 21.83 -42.08
CA GLU A 358 20.04 20.75 -41.12
C GLU A 358 20.66 21.05 -39.74
N LYS A 359 21.89 21.57 -39.73
CA LYS A 359 22.57 22.00 -38.50
C LYS A 359 21.81 23.13 -37.79
N ALA A 360 21.33 24.13 -38.55
CA ALA A 360 20.53 25.22 -38.01
C ALA A 360 19.18 24.74 -37.47
N ALA A 361 18.49 23.84 -38.19
CA ALA A 361 17.21 23.26 -37.77
C ALA A 361 17.37 22.39 -36.50
N TYR A 362 18.42 21.56 -36.43
CA TYR A 362 18.74 20.77 -35.24
C TYR A 362 19.02 21.68 -34.04
N ALA A 363 19.88 22.70 -34.21
CA ALA A 363 20.21 23.63 -33.15
C ALA A 363 18.98 24.37 -32.62
N LEU A 364 18.05 24.78 -33.50
CA LEU A 364 16.79 25.40 -33.12
C LEU A 364 15.90 24.45 -32.30
N ASN A 365 15.72 23.21 -32.77
CA ASN A 365 14.91 22.19 -32.09
C ASN A 365 15.47 21.86 -30.70
N THR A 366 16.79 21.67 -30.59
CA THR A 366 17.47 21.43 -29.32
C THR A 366 17.28 22.60 -28.36
N LYS A 367 17.43 23.85 -28.82
CA LYS A 367 17.16 25.04 -27.99
C LYS A 367 15.72 25.07 -27.48
N GLN A 368 14.74 24.80 -28.33
CA GLN A 368 13.32 24.76 -27.93
C GLN A 368 13.05 23.69 -26.86
N LYS A 369 13.65 22.50 -27.01
CA LYS A 369 13.56 21.42 -26.01
C LYS A 369 14.19 21.82 -24.68
N VAL A 370 15.36 22.46 -24.70
CA VAL A 370 16.04 22.97 -23.49
C VAL A 370 15.17 24.02 -22.80
N VAL A 371 14.66 25.02 -23.53
CA VAL A 371 13.78 26.05 -22.97
C VAL A 371 12.53 25.40 -22.34
N LYS A 372 11.92 24.42 -23.02
CA LYS A 372 10.77 23.69 -22.48
C LYS A 372 11.15 22.95 -21.18
N LEU A 373 12.30 22.29 -21.12
CA LEU A 373 12.75 21.61 -19.90
C LEU A 373 12.99 22.59 -18.75
N VAL A 374 13.67 23.71 -19.02
CA VAL A 374 13.92 24.78 -18.04
C VAL A 374 12.61 25.36 -17.54
N ALA A 375 11.63 25.60 -18.41
CA ALA A 375 10.31 26.08 -18.01
C ALA A 375 9.59 25.09 -17.06
N HIS A 376 9.67 23.78 -17.32
CA HIS A 376 9.11 22.77 -16.40
C HIS A 376 9.84 22.75 -15.05
N TRP A 377 11.17 22.90 -15.06
CA TRP A 377 11.96 22.98 -13.83
C TRP A 377 11.61 24.21 -13.00
N VAL A 378 11.47 25.38 -13.64
CA VAL A 378 11.02 26.62 -12.99
C VAL A 378 9.61 26.49 -12.42
N ALA A 379 8.68 25.91 -13.19
CA ALA A 379 7.32 25.68 -12.70
C ALA A 379 7.26 24.71 -11.51
N LEU A 380 8.16 23.72 -11.46
CA LEU A 380 8.22 22.73 -10.37
C LEU A 380 8.76 23.31 -9.06
N TYR A 381 9.85 24.08 -9.13
CA TYR A 381 10.50 24.63 -7.94
C TYR A 381 9.90 25.97 -7.50
N GLY A 382 9.35 26.74 -8.44
CA GLY A 382 8.67 28.01 -8.18
C GLY A 382 9.51 28.97 -7.34
N LEU A 383 8.97 29.35 -6.18
CA LEU A 383 9.63 30.29 -5.27
C LEU A 383 10.90 29.74 -4.62
N LEU A 384 11.07 28.41 -4.53
CA LEU A 384 12.26 27.79 -3.93
C LEU A 384 13.54 28.05 -4.73
N LEU A 385 13.44 28.43 -6.01
CA LEU A 385 14.62 28.78 -6.81
C LEU A 385 15.33 30.03 -6.28
N ARG A 386 14.61 30.90 -5.56
CA ARG A 386 15.17 32.12 -4.96
C ARG A 386 16.25 31.83 -3.92
N ASP A 387 16.11 30.71 -3.22
CA ASP A 387 17.03 30.33 -2.13
C ASP A 387 18.27 29.59 -2.67
N ASN A 388 18.35 29.33 -3.99
CA ASN A 388 19.50 28.69 -4.63
C ASN A 388 20.30 29.70 -5.49
N PRO A 389 21.54 30.04 -5.09
CA PRO A 389 22.33 31.07 -5.77
C PRO A 389 22.74 30.67 -7.20
N VAL A 390 23.03 29.39 -7.43
CA VAL A 390 23.42 28.87 -8.76
C VAL A 390 22.24 28.90 -9.72
N ALA A 391 21.05 28.54 -9.24
CA ALA A 391 19.82 28.61 -10.03
C ALA A 391 19.46 30.05 -10.42
N SER A 392 19.63 30.98 -9.47
CA SER A 392 19.33 32.40 -9.68
C SER A 392 20.32 33.06 -10.64
N GLU A 393 21.60 32.70 -10.56
CA GLU A 393 22.62 33.11 -11.53
C GLU A 393 22.32 32.56 -12.93
N PHE A 394 22.00 31.27 -13.05
CA PHE A 394 21.66 30.63 -14.32
C PHE A 394 20.43 31.26 -15.01
N LEU A 395 19.42 31.67 -14.24
CA LEU A 395 18.20 32.31 -14.77
C LEU A 395 18.34 33.83 -14.95
N GLU A 396 19.48 34.43 -14.57
CA GLU A 396 19.72 35.87 -14.55
C GLU A 396 18.66 36.68 -13.75
N VAL A 397 17.98 36.05 -12.80
CA VAL A 397 16.97 36.69 -11.94
C VAL A 397 17.66 37.25 -10.70
N LYS A 398 17.97 38.55 -10.70
CA LYS A 398 18.40 39.28 -9.50
C LYS A 398 17.17 39.73 -8.70
N ILE A 399 16.97 39.15 -7.51
CA ILE A 399 16.00 39.64 -6.53
C ILE A 399 16.77 40.01 -5.26
N GLU A 400 16.52 41.21 -4.73
CA GLU A 400 17.05 41.65 -3.44
C GLU A 400 16.64 40.66 -2.33
N SER A 401 17.65 40.15 -1.63
CA SER A 401 17.50 39.19 -0.54
C SER A 401 16.85 39.83 0.67
N ASN A 402 15.53 39.74 0.78
CA ASN A 402 14.85 39.73 2.07
C ASN A 402 14.35 38.31 2.31
N CYS A 403 15.04 37.54 3.15
CA CYS A 403 14.56 36.24 3.64
C CYS A 403 13.14 36.41 4.24
N PRO A 404 12.07 35.85 3.65
CA PRO A 404 10.72 36.15 4.11
C PRO A 404 10.30 35.40 5.38
N PHE A 405 11.13 34.49 5.90
CA PHE A 405 10.73 33.54 6.95
C PHE A 405 11.75 33.43 8.08
N ALA A 406 12.21 34.57 8.62
CA ALA A 406 12.86 34.55 9.93
C ALA A 406 11.77 34.33 11.00
N VAL A 407 11.92 33.30 11.82
CA VAL A 407 11.01 32.95 12.90
C VAL A 407 11.69 33.23 14.23
N LEU A 408 10.90 33.71 15.18
CA LEU A 408 11.32 33.91 16.56
C LEU A 408 11.28 32.55 17.29
N TYR A 409 12.44 31.99 17.61
CA TYR A 409 12.58 30.76 18.39
C TYR A 409 12.83 31.07 19.86
N GLU A 410 12.12 30.39 20.75
CA GLU A 410 12.42 30.38 22.19
C GLU A 410 13.18 29.11 22.56
N ILE A 411 14.44 29.26 22.97
CA ILE A 411 15.33 28.17 23.33
C ILE A 411 15.48 28.15 24.86
N PHE A 412 15.01 27.08 25.49
CA PHE A 412 15.05 26.96 26.94
C PHE A 412 16.38 26.38 27.42
N LYS A 413 16.98 27.03 28.41
CA LYS A 413 18.13 26.52 29.17
C LYS A 413 17.67 25.50 30.22
N PRO A 414 18.58 24.70 30.81
CA PRO A 414 18.24 23.75 31.88
C PRO A 414 17.60 24.39 33.12
N ASP A 415 17.77 25.70 33.33
CA ASP A 415 17.13 26.48 34.39
C ASP A 415 15.74 27.01 33.99
N HIS A 416 15.17 26.53 32.88
CA HIS A 416 13.89 26.93 32.28
C HIS A 416 13.81 28.38 31.81
N LYS A 417 14.93 29.11 31.72
CA LYS A 417 14.95 30.44 31.09
C LYS A 417 14.98 30.31 29.58
N ALA A 418 14.12 31.08 28.89
CA ALA A 418 14.11 31.15 27.44
C ALA A 418 15.14 32.18 26.93
N VAL A 419 15.86 31.82 25.88
CA VAL A 419 16.61 32.74 25.03
C VAL A 419 15.86 32.84 23.71
N THR A 420 15.47 34.06 23.36
CA THR A 420 14.73 34.32 22.14
C THR A 420 15.70 34.68 21.02
N VAL A 421 15.72 33.90 19.94
CA VAL A 421 16.59 34.14 18.78
C VAL A 421 15.75 34.20 17.51
N MET A 422 16.10 35.12 16.62
CA MET A 422 15.46 35.23 15.31
C MET A 422 16.34 34.51 14.29
N LEU A 423 15.84 33.40 13.76
CA LEU A 423 16.57 32.53 12.85
C LEU A 423 15.71 32.19 11.64
N SER A 424 16.33 31.89 10.51
CA SER A 424 15.61 31.36 9.34
C SER A 424 14.98 30.00 9.66
N VAL A 425 13.84 29.67 9.05
CA VAL A 425 13.15 28.37 9.25
C VAL A 425 14.05 27.17 8.88
N ASP A 426 14.98 27.36 7.94
CA ASP A 426 15.95 26.35 7.49
C ASP A 426 17.27 26.36 8.28
N ALA A 427 17.37 27.18 9.34
CA ALA A 427 18.56 27.24 10.19
C ALA A 427 18.94 25.85 10.73
N SER A 428 20.21 25.50 10.57
CA SER A 428 20.77 24.25 11.07
C SER A 428 20.93 24.29 12.60
N VAL A 429 21.15 23.12 13.20
CA VAL A 429 21.48 23.04 14.63
C VAL A 429 22.73 23.87 14.94
N ASN A 430 23.70 23.90 14.05
CA ASN A 430 24.91 24.70 14.24
C ASN A 430 24.62 26.21 14.21
N ASP A 431 23.72 26.67 13.34
CA ASP A 431 23.30 28.09 13.29
C ASP A 431 22.59 28.51 14.59
N ILE A 432 21.81 27.59 15.17
CA ILE A 432 21.19 27.76 16.48
C ILE A 432 22.25 27.79 17.61
N LEU A 433 23.23 26.87 17.58
CA LEU A 433 24.24 26.78 18.63
C LEU A 433 25.22 27.96 18.59
N THR A 434 25.59 28.43 17.41
CA THR A 434 26.49 29.59 17.22
C THR A 434 25.84 30.91 17.63
N THR A 435 24.51 31.02 17.58
CA THR A 435 23.79 32.20 18.10
C THR A 435 23.65 32.19 19.62
N LEU A 436 23.86 31.04 20.29
CA LEU A 436 23.95 30.93 21.73
C LEU A 436 25.40 31.24 22.18
N VAL A 437 25.75 32.52 22.15
CA VAL A 437 27.11 33.04 22.41
C VAL A 437 27.62 32.70 23.82
N ASP A 438 28.28 31.55 23.95
CA ASP A 438 29.29 31.27 24.98
C ASP A 438 30.32 30.27 24.39
N PRO A 439 31.46 30.74 23.87
CA PRO A 439 32.42 29.91 23.13
C PRO A 439 33.17 28.88 23.99
N GLU A 440 32.98 28.87 25.32
CA GLU A 440 33.67 27.95 26.24
C GLU A 440 32.85 26.71 26.65
N ARG A 441 31.62 26.54 26.12
CA ARG A 441 30.74 25.43 26.51
C ARG A 441 30.18 24.67 25.31
N ASP A 442 30.30 23.35 25.36
CA ASP A 442 29.61 22.47 24.42
C ASP A 442 28.12 22.43 24.74
N TYR A 443 27.32 23.00 23.85
CA TYR A 443 25.87 22.97 23.93
C TYR A 443 25.29 21.83 23.07
N VAL A 444 24.31 21.12 23.62
CA VAL A 444 23.52 20.13 22.88
C VAL A 444 22.07 20.57 22.88
N LEU A 445 21.49 20.70 21.69
CA LEU A 445 20.08 21.02 21.54
C LEU A 445 19.22 19.76 21.77
N VAL A 446 18.34 19.80 22.77
CA VAL A 446 17.47 18.67 23.13
C VAL A 446 16.01 19.07 22.96
N LYS A 447 15.27 18.31 22.15
CA LYS A 447 13.81 18.45 22.06
C LYS A 447 13.16 17.78 23.28
N MET A 448 12.53 18.58 24.15
CA MET A 448 11.74 18.08 25.28
C MET A 448 10.24 18.02 24.92
N ASN A 449 9.57 16.93 25.28
CA ASN A 449 8.11 16.78 25.13
C ASN A 449 7.38 17.25 26.39
N SER A 450 6.10 17.62 26.28
CA SER A 450 5.39 18.35 27.35
C SER A 450 5.15 17.56 28.64
N SER A 451 5.17 18.28 29.78
CA SER A 451 4.52 17.92 31.03
C SER A 451 3.24 18.77 31.17
N GLY A 452 2.22 18.43 30.38
CA GLY A 452 1.07 19.30 30.10
C GLY A 452 0.23 19.79 31.29
N GLU A 453 -0.28 21.02 31.14
CA GLU A 453 -1.35 21.62 31.94
C GLU A 453 -2.74 21.33 31.35
N LYS A 454 -3.79 21.42 32.18
CA LYS A 454 -5.18 21.09 31.83
C LYS A 454 -5.82 22.17 30.93
N SER A 455 -6.56 21.74 29.92
CA SER A 455 -7.45 22.58 29.10
C SER A 455 -8.90 22.50 29.60
N SER A 456 -9.63 23.63 29.59
CA SER A 456 -11.06 23.70 29.95
C SER A 456 -11.95 23.11 28.85
N MET A 457 -12.99 22.38 29.25
CA MET A 457 -13.72 21.40 28.43
C MET A 457 -15.08 21.91 27.89
N ASP A 458 -15.63 22.97 28.47
CA ASP A 458 -17.05 23.35 28.30
C ASP A 458 -17.43 23.92 26.92
N THR A 459 -16.45 24.33 26.10
CA THR A 459 -16.69 24.92 24.76
C THR A 459 -16.91 23.89 23.65
N LEU A 460 -16.46 22.63 23.80
CA LEU A 460 -16.47 21.64 22.72
C LEU A 460 -17.86 21.04 22.49
N GLU A 461 -18.61 20.80 23.56
CA GLU A 461 -19.92 20.11 23.53
C GLU A 461 -21.04 20.97 22.91
N GLN A 462 -20.82 22.27 22.77
CA GLN A 462 -21.77 23.22 22.15
C GLN A 462 -21.60 23.35 20.63
N MET A 463 -20.56 22.73 20.05
CA MET A 463 -20.22 22.86 18.62
C MET A 463 -20.80 21.72 17.78
N CYS A 464 -21.40 22.05 16.64
CA CYS A 464 -21.94 21.08 15.68
C CYS A 464 -20.82 20.23 15.07
N SER A 465 -20.95 18.89 15.12
CA SER A 465 -19.97 17.93 14.59
C SER A 465 -19.66 18.16 13.10
N LYS A 466 -20.68 18.54 12.31
CA LYS A 466 -20.53 18.84 10.89
C LYS A 466 -19.69 20.10 10.65
N ASP A 467 -19.97 21.17 11.39
CA ASP A 467 -19.23 22.43 11.27
C ASP A 467 -17.79 22.28 11.75
N MET A 468 -17.57 21.49 12.81
CA MET A 468 -16.23 21.15 13.29
C MET A 468 -15.43 20.38 12.23
N ALA A 469 -16.01 19.32 11.65
CA ALA A 469 -15.34 18.53 10.60
C ALA A 469 -15.04 19.36 9.34
N SER A 470 -15.96 20.26 8.97
CA SER A 470 -15.83 21.15 7.82
C SER A 470 -14.71 22.19 8.02
N GLN A 471 -14.68 22.86 9.19
CA GLN A 471 -13.62 23.82 9.53
C GLN A 471 -12.26 23.14 9.70
N HIS A 472 -12.23 21.93 10.29
CA HIS A 472 -10.99 21.16 10.42
C HIS A 472 -10.44 20.77 9.05
N THR A 473 -11.31 20.36 8.13
CA THR A 473 -10.90 20.05 6.76
C THR A 473 -10.42 21.29 6.01
N SER A 474 -11.07 22.45 6.18
CA SER A 474 -10.56 23.70 5.60
C SER A 474 -9.16 24.04 6.11
N TYR A 475 -8.90 23.87 7.41
CA TYR A 475 -7.59 24.14 8.01
C TYR A 475 -6.52 23.14 7.54
N ASP A 476 -6.84 21.84 7.53
CA ASP A 476 -5.93 20.81 7.00
C ASP A 476 -5.63 21.03 5.51
N TRP A 477 -6.61 21.48 4.73
CA TRP A 477 -6.41 21.78 3.31
C TRP A 477 -5.42 22.93 3.11
N GLU A 478 -5.52 23.99 3.92
CA GLU A 478 -4.54 25.09 3.91
C GLU A 478 -3.13 24.57 4.22
N LEU A 479 -2.97 23.76 5.27
CA LEU A 479 -1.69 23.13 5.62
C LEU A 479 -1.17 22.21 4.50
N PHE A 480 -2.06 21.45 3.86
CA PHE A 480 -1.73 20.54 2.76
C PHE A 480 -1.30 21.28 1.49
N MET A 481 -1.88 22.46 1.21
CA MET A 481 -1.51 23.30 0.08
C MET A 481 -0.15 23.98 0.26
N VAL A 482 0.21 24.34 1.51
CA VAL A 482 1.51 24.95 1.83
C VAL A 482 2.67 23.95 1.70
N MET A 483 2.40 22.64 1.76
CA MET A 483 3.41 21.62 1.57
C MET A 483 3.96 21.65 0.13
N HIS A 484 5.22 22.05 -0.03
CA HIS A 484 5.88 22.02 -1.33
C HIS A 484 6.29 20.58 -1.68
N GLU A 485 6.20 20.24 -2.97
CA GLU A 485 6.47 18.87 -3.48
C GLU A 485 7.92 18.41 -3.26
N VAL A 486 8.82 19.38 -3.07
CA VAL A 486 10.25 19.18 -2.88
C VAL A 486 10.64 19.08 -1.39
N THR A 487 9.83 19.60 -0.47
CA THR A 487 10.20 19.73 0.96
C THR A 487 9.50 18.77 1.91
N ALA A 488 8.52 18.00 1.42
CA ALA A 488 7.69 16.99 2.12
C ALA A 488 8.13 16.62 3.56
N LYS A 489 7.86 17.51 4.52
CA LYS A 489 7.93 17.26 5.97
C LYS A 489 6.57 17.63 6.56
N PRO A 490 5.82 16.68 7.13
CA PRO A 490 4.52 16.99 7.72
C PRO A 490 4.64 17.43 9.18
N ALA A 491 3.85 18.44 9.53
CA ALA A 491 3.53 18.77 10.91
C ALA A 491 2.32 17.92 11.35
N HIS A 492 2.50 17.05 12.35
CA HIS A 492 1.39 16.33 12.99
C HIS A 492 1.19 16.85 14.42
N ARG A 493 -0.04 17.25 14.77
CA ARG A 493 -0.55 17.37 16.15
C ARG A 493 -1.85 16.57 16.24
N LEU A 494 -1.93 15.67 17.21
CA LEU A 494 -3.08 14.78 17.45
C LEU A 494 -3.82 15.18 18.72
N VAL A 495 -5.16 15.07 18.67
CA VAL A 495 -6.13 15.40 19.72
C VAL A 495 -6.48 14.14 20.53
N THR A 496 -6.66 14.28 21.85
CA THR A 496 -7.18 13.23 22.73
C THR A 496 -8.29 13.78 23.62
N GLY A 497 -9.40 13.06 23.77
CA GLY A 497 -10.45 13.38 24.75
C GLY A 497 -11.47 12.23 24.97
N THR A 498 -12.22 12.28 26.08
CA THR A 498 -12.98 11.16 26.69
C THR A 498 -14.52 11.29 26.70
N CYS A 499 -15.17 10.12 26.75
CA CYS A 499 -16.53 9.74 27.19
C CYS A 499 -17.78 10.37 26.54
N ALA A 500 -18.11 11.65 26.75
CA ALA A 500 -19.20 12.31 26.01
C ALA A 500 -18.84 12.50 24.51
N GLN A 501 -17.53 12.42 24.25
CA GLN A 501 -16.90 12.69 22.97
C GLN A 501 -16.86 11.48 22.04
N LEU A 502 -17.18 10.26 22.47
CA LEU A 502 -17.12 9.08 21.57
C LEU A 502 -18.25 9.08 20.53
N SER A 503 -19.47 9.47 20.94
CA SER A 503 -20.58 9.64 19.99
C SER A 503 -20.31 10.82 19.04
N TRP A 504 -19.82 11.93 19.58
CA TRP A 504 -19.44 13.11 18.81
C TRP A 504 -18.26 12.84 17.87
N ALA A 505 -17.27 12.06 18.30
CA ALA A 505 -16.14 11.60 17.47
C ALA A 505 -16.61 10.67 16.36
N SER A 506 -17.59 9.79 16.61
CA SER A 506 -18.20 8.96 15.56
C SER A 506 -18.89 9.79 14.49
N ASP A 507 -19.58 10.88 14.88
CA ASP A 507 -20.18 11.81 13.91
C ASP A 507 -19.11 12.56 13.13
N ILE A 508 -18.03 13.03 13.78
CA ILE A 508 -16.89 13.65 13.10
C ILE A 508 -16.19 12.67 12.16
N ILE A 509 -16.01 11.41 12.57
CA ILE A 509 -15.47 10.34 11.73
C ILE A 509 -16.31 10.20 10.47
N TYR A 510 -17.63 10.10 10.63
CA TYR A 510 -18.57 9.99 9.53
C TYR A 510 -18.49 11.20 8.58
N PHE A 511 -18.53 12.42 9.11
CA PHE A 511 -18.47 13.65 8.30
C PHE A 511 -17.11 13.84 7.62
N SER A 512 -16.01 13.62 8.34
CA SER A 512 -14.64 13.78 7.81
C SER A 512 -14.36 12.82 6.66
N LEU A 513 -14.83 11.58 6.77
CA LEU A 513 -14.61 10.56 5.74
C LEU A 513 -15.61 10.64 4.59
N LYS A 514 -16.92 10.63 4.91
CA LYS A 514 -17.98 10.44 3.91
C LYS A 514 -18.37 11.73 3.20
N GLU A 515 -18.39 12.86 3.91
CA GLU A 515 -18.74 14.15 3.30
C GLU A 515 -17.50 14.94 2.83
N GLN A 516 -16.41 14.89 3.59
CA GLN A 516 -15.24 15.74 3.35
C GLN A 516 -14.04 15.01 2.70
N LYS A 517 -14.04 13.68 2.53
CA LYS A 517 -12.87 12.95 1.97
C LYS A 517 -11.53 13.34 2.64
N ASN A 518 -11.54 13.73 3.92
CA ASN A 518 -10.36 14.11 4.69
C ASN A 518 -9.89 12.88 5.48
N LEU A 519 -9.10 12.04 4.81
CA LEU A 519 -8.63 10.79 5.38
C LEU A 519 -7.62 11.03 6.49
N ASN A 520 -6.78 12.06 6.38
CA ASN A 520 -5.78 12.37 7.40
C ASN A 520 -6.43 12.57 8.79
N SER A 521 -7.46 13.40 8.85
CA SER A 521 -8.13 13.71 10.11
C SER A 521 -9.10 12.61 10.55
N PHE A 522 -9.73 11.91 9.60
CA PHE A 522 -10.44 10.67 9.90
C PHE A 522 -9.54 9.66 10.65
N PHE A 523 -8.36 9.33 10.11
CA PHE A 523 -7.43 8.41 10.75
C PHE A 523 -6.89 8.95 12.07
N ALA A 524 -6.65 10.26 12.16
CA ALA A 524 -6.22 10.90 13.39
C ALA A 524 -7.21 10.63 14.54
N VAL A 525 -8.51 10.80 14.30
CA VAL A 525 -9.55 10.49 15.27
C VAL A 525 -9.62 8.99 15.55
N MET A 526 -9.60 8.13 14.52
CA MET A 526 -9.65 6.68 14.70
C MET A 526 -8.48 6.14 15.54
N PHE A 527 -7.25 6.63 15.33
CA PHE A 527 -6.10 6.27 16.17
C PHE A 527 -6.20 6.82 17.59
N GLY A 528 -6.78 8.01 17.77
CA GLY A 528 -7.09 8.55 19.09
C GLY A 528 -8.06 7.65 19.87
N LEU A 529 -9.11 7.16 19.20
CA LEU A 529 -10.08 6.22 19.78
C LEU A 529 -9.48 4.83 20.03
N SER A 530 -8.55 4.39 19.18
CA SER A 530 -7.82 3.13 19.31
C SER A 530 -6.69 3.20 20.36
N ASN A 531 -6.42 4.37 20.94
CA ASN A 531 -5.39 4.52 21.96
C ASN A 531 -5.72 3.64 23.17
N SER A 532 -4.70 2.97 23.73
CA SER A 532 -4.84 2.08 24.89
C SER A 532 -5.48 2.75 26.12
N ALA A 533 -5.31 4.07 26.28
CA ALA A 533 -5.96 4.84 27.34
C ALA A 533 -7.48 5.01 27.11
N VAL A 534 -7.97 4.94 25.87
CA VAL A 534 -9.38 5.07 25.53
C VAL A 534 -10.05 3.70 25.37
N GLN A 535 -9.41 2.75 24.67
CA GLN A 535 -9.93 1.40 24.45
C GLN A 535 -10.21 0.62 25.74
N ARG A 536 -9.44 0.87 26.80
CA ARG A 536 -9.63 0.20 28.09
C ARG A 536 -10.89 0.60 28.87
N LEU A 537 -11.59 1.65 28.45
CA LEU A 537 -12.77 2.18 29.12
C LEU A 537 -14.01 1.34 28.80
N ASN A 538 -14.00 0.06 29.20
CA ASN A 538 -15.01 -0.93 28.81
C ASN A 538 -16.43 -0.48 29.17
N LYS A 539 -16.64 0.11 30.36
CA LYS A 539 -17.97 0.55 30.79
C LYS A 539 -18.48 1.70 29.91
N THR A 540 -17.57 2.55 29.46
CA THR A 540 -17.87 3.62 28.50
C THR A 540 -18.25 3.04 27.14
N TRP A 541 -17.48 2.10 26.61
CA TRP A 541 -17.77 1.46 25.32
C TRP A 541 -19.08 0.69 25.33
N GLU A 542 -19.40 -0.03 26.41
CA GLU A 542 -20.65 -0.77 26.56
C GLU A 542 -21.88 0.13 26.45
N ARG A 543 -21.82 1.34 27.02
CA ARG A 543 -22.93 2.31 27.05
C ARG A 543 -23.19 3.02 25.73
N LEU A 544 -22.32 2.85 24.72
CA LEU A 544 -22.53 3.49 23.41
C LEU A 544 -23.71 2.86 22.66
N PRO A 545 -24.48 3.67 21.90
CA PRO A 545 -25.52 3.15 21.01
C PRO A 545 -24.94 2.14 20.00
N ASN A 546 -25.65 1.05 19.73
CA ASN A 546 -25.20 0.02 18.78
C ASN A 546 -24.93 0.58 17.39
N LYS A 547 -25.71 1.57 16.93
CA LYS A 547 -25.46 2.30 15.68
C LYS A 547 -24.05 2.90 15.63
N THR A 548 -23.60 3.52 16.72
CA THR A 548 -22.27 4.15 16.84
C THR A 548 -21.17 3.10 16.85
N LYS A 549 -21.36 1.99 17.59
CA LYS A 549 -20.43 0.85 17.59
C LYS A 549 -20.25 0.27 16.19
N ARG A 550 -21.35 0.05 15.46
CA ARG A 550 -21.33 -0.45 14.07
C ARG A 550 -20.54 0.48 13.14
N ILE A 551 -20.72 1.79 13.25
CA ILE A 551 -19.97 2.78 12.45
C ILE A 551 -18.46 2.70 12.76
N TYR A 552 -18.08 2.68 14.05
CA TYR A 552 -16.69 2.55 14.46
C TYR A 552 -16.05 1.26 13.93
N CYS A 553 -16.68 0.10 14.15
CA CYS A 553 -16.17 -1.19 13.69
C CYS A 553 -16.06 -1.28 12.16
N ALA A 554 -17.00 -0.68 11.41
CA ALA A 554 -16.93 -0.63 9.96
C ALA A 554 -15.69 0.14 9.47
N TYR A 555 -15.33 1.22 10.14
CA TYR A 555 -14.21 2.09 9.79
C TYR A 555 -12.86 1.63 10.36
N GLU A 556 -12.84 0.89 11.46
CA GLU A 556 -11.64 0.27 12.01
C GLU A 556 -10.93 -0.64 10.98
N ARG A 557 -11.69 -1.29 10.09
CA ARG A 557 -11.17 -2.09 8.97
C ARG A 557 -10.26 -1.30 8.02
N LEU A 558 -10.45 0.01 7.89
CA LEU A 558 -9.59 0.85 7.05
C LEU A 558 -8.19 1.05 7.67
N MET A 559 -8.03 0.80 8.96
CA MET A 559 -6.75 0.87 9.67
C MET A 559 -5.93 -0.42 9.56
N ASP A 560 -6.48 -1.50 8.98
CA ASP A 560 -5.80 -2.78 8.85
C ASP A 560 -4.46 -2.63 8.10
N PRO A 561 -3.31 -2.94 8.72
CA PRO A 561 -2.01 -2.83 8.08
C PRO A 561 -1.71 -3.97 7.10
N SER A 562 -2.52 -5.02 7.09
CA SER A 562 -2.33 -6.22 6.27
C SER A 562 -2.22 -5.88 4.78
N ARG A 563 -1.33 -6.61 4.08
CA ARG A 563 -1.04 -6.42 2.65
C ARG A 563 -0.79 -4.95 2.29
N ASN A 564 0.09 -4.32 3.08
CA ASN A 564 0.48 -2.92 2.93
C ASN A 564 -0.73 -1.94 2.94
N HIS A 565 -1.61 -2.06 3.95
CA HIS A 565 -2.79 -1.21 4.09
C HIS A 565 -3.78 -1.30 2.90
N ARG A 566 -4.02 -2.51 2.38
CA ARG A 566 -4.86 -2.74 1.20
C ARG A 566 -6.25 -2.12 1.31
N ALA A 567 -6.90 -2.23 2.46
CA ALA A 567 -8.24 -1.66 2.69
C ALA A 567 -8.29 -0.15 2.47
N TYR A 568 -7.28 0.57 2.95
CA TYR A 568 -7.11 2.00 2.70
C TYR A 568 -6.85 2.29 1.22
N ARG A 569 -5.89 1.59 0.60
CA ARG A 569 -5.48 1.84 -0.79
C ARG A 569 -6.64 1.64 -1.78
N LEU A 570 -7.44 0.59 -1.59
CA LEU A 570 -8.63 0.33 -2.42
C LEU A 570 -9.72 1.39 -2.23
N THR A 571 -9.86 1.94 -1.03
CA THR A 571 -10.78 3.05 -0.76
C THR A 571 -10.32 4.32 -1.48
N VAL A 572 -9.05 4.67 -1.37
CA VAL A 572 -8.47 5.87 -2.01
C VAL A 572 -8.51 5.79 -3.53
N ALA A 573 -8.27 4.61 -4.12
CA ALA A 573 -8.31 4.40 -5.56
C ALA A 573 -9.68 4.74 -6.20
N LYS A 574 -10.76 4.74 -5.40
CA LYS A 574 -12.12 5.09 -5.84
C LYS A 574 -12.45 6.58 -5.64
N LEU A 575 -11.60 7.35 -4.96
CA LEU A 575 -11.85 8.75 -4.69
C LEU A 575 -11.40 9.62 -5.86
N SER A 576 -12.26 10.56 -6.26
CA SER A 576 -11.87 11.67 -7.11
C SER A 576 -11.33 12.84 -6.26
N PRO A 577 -10.30 13.56 -6.74
CA PRO A 577 -9.91 14.86 -6.18
C PRO A 577 -11.10 15.82 -6.09
N PRO A 578 -11.11 16.76 -5.12
CA PRO A 578 -10.12 16.95 -4.07
C PRO A 578 -10.31 15.99 -2.89
N TYR A 579 -9.21 15.55 -2.27
CA TYR A 579 -9.22 14.82 -1.00
C TYR A 579 -7.89 14.97 -0.26
N ILE A 580 -7.88 14.78 1.06
CA ILE A 580 -6.65 14.81 1.87
C ILE A 580 -6.26 13.37 2.19
N PRO A 581 -5.12 12.85 1.67
CA PRO A 581 -4.70 11.47 1.92
C PRO A 581 -4.18 11.29 3.35
N PHE A 582 -4.09 10.03 3.80
CA PHE A 582 -3.42 9.71 5.07
C PHE A 582 -1.89 9.88 4.93
N MET A 583 -1.40 11.06 5.32
CA MET A 583 -0.01 11.48 5.11
C MET A 583 1.05 10.55 5.73
N PRO A 584 0.90 10.02 6.96
CA PRO A 584 1.87 9.10 7.54
C PRO A 584 2.15 7.86 6.69
N LEU A 585 1.14 7.33 5.98
CA LEU A 585 1.33 6.18 5.09
C LEU A 585 2.10 6.57 3.83
N LEU A 586 1.84 7.75 3.25
CA LEU A 586 2.63 8.24 2.12
C LEU A 586 4.10 8.48 2.49
N LEU A 587 4.37 9.00 3.68
CA LEU A 587 5.74 9.15 4.19
C LEU A 587 6.42 7.80 4.43
N LYS A 588 5.69 6.84 4.99
CA LYS A 588 6.17 5.47 5.17
C LYS A 588 6.56 4.86 3.82
N ASP A 589 5.72 5.05 2.80
CA ASP A 589 6.01 4.60 1.43
C ASP A 589 7.29 5.25 0.90
N MET A 590 7.44 6.59 1.01
CA MET A 590 8.65 7.30 0.58
C MET A 590 9.90 6.83 1.33
N THR A 591 9.79 6.64 2.65
CA THR A 591 10.90 6.18 3.51
C THR A 591 11.35 4.78 3.11
N PHE A 592 10.39 3.86 2.91
CA PHE A 592 10.69 2.50 2.51
C PHE A 592 11.30 2.42 1.10
N ILE A 593 10.80 3.24 0.16
CA ILE A 593 11.42 3.35 -1.17
C ILE A 593 12.85 3.88 -1.05
N HIS A 594 13.08 4.87 -0.18
CA HIS A 594 14.39 5.47 0.02
C HIS A 594 15.40 4.52 0.64
N GLU A 595 15.02 3.79 1.69
CA GLU A 595 15.90 2.87 2.41
C GLU A 595 16.09 1.54 1.67
N GLY A 596 15.03 1.04 1.00
CA GLY A 596 15.05 -0.25 0.31
C GLY A 596 15.76 -0.25 -1.04
N ASN A 597 15.98 0.92 -1.65
CA ASN A 597 16.59 1.03 -2.98
C ASN A 597 17.85 1.89 -2.93
N LYS A 598 18.94 1.44 -3.55
CA LYS A 598 20.18 2.23 -3.63
C LYS A 598 19.98 3.44 -4.54
N ASN A 599 20.60 4.58 -4.18
CA ASN A 599 20.64 5.77 -5.04
C ASN A 599 21.45 5.53 -6.33
N TYR A 600 22.41 4.61 -6.28
CA TYR A 600 23.28 4.26 -7.40
C TYR A 600 23.38 2.73 -7.57
N THR A 601 23.42 2.28 -8.82
CA THR A 601 23.68 0.91 -9.24
C THR A 601 24.83 0.95 -10.24
N ASP A 602 25.93 0.25 -9.97
CA ASP A 602 27.13 0.26 -10.82
C ASP A 602 27.65 1.67 -11.16
N LYS A 603 27.60 2.58 -10.17
CA LYS A 603 27.96 4.01 -10.29
C LYS A 603 27.04 4.85 -11.19
N LEU A 604 25.97 4.28 -11.72
CA LEU A 604 24.91 4.98 -12.44
C LEU A 604 23.80 5.38 -11.47
N VAL A 605 23.17 6.53 -11.70
CA VAL A 605 21.99 6.98 -10.92
C VAL A 605 20.87 5.97 -11.14
N ASN A 606 20.30 5.45 -10.06
CA ASN A 606 19.15 4.55 -10.13
C ASN A 606 17.87 5.35 -10.42
N PHE A 607 17.52 5.47 -11.69
CA PHE A 607 16.39 6.27 -12.14
C PHE A 607 15.05 5.58 -11.89
N GLU A 608 15.03 4.26 -11.74
CA GLU A 608 13.86 3.51 -11.27
C GLU A 608 13.46 3.94 -9.85
N LYS A 609 14.43 4.02 -8.93
CA LYS A 609 14.19 4.58 -7.58
C LYS A 609 13.61 5.99 -7.64
N MET A 610 14.21 6.87 -8.47
CA MET A 610 13.74 8.25 -8.61
C MET A 610 12.29 8.31 -9.10
N ARG A 611 11.93 7.45 -10.07
CA ARG A 611 10.56 7.31 -10.57
C ARG A 611 9.60 6.81 -9.48
N MET A 612 10.01 5.85 -8.65
CA MET A 612 9.18 5.36 -7.53
C MET A 612 8.85 6.50 -6.55
N ILE A 613 9.84 7.30 -6.14
CA ILE A 613 9.63 8.47 -5.27
C ILE A 613 8.72 9.50 -5.97
N ALA A 614 9.00 9.81 -7.23
CA ALA A 614 8.21 10.76 -8.01
C ALA A 614 6.74 10.35 -8.15
N ARG A 615 6.44 9.05 -8.26
CA ARG A 615 5.04 8.54 -8.27
C ARG A 615 4.31 8.90 -6.97
N THR A 616 4.94 8.72 -5.80
CA THR A 616 4.32 9.07 -4.51
C THR A 616 4.07 10.57 -4.39
N VAL A 617 5.01 11.41 -4.86
CA VAL A 617 4.83 12.87 -4.91
C VAL A 617 3.72 13.26 -5.90
N LYS A 618 3.64 12.59 -7.06
CA LYS A 618 2.58 12.81 -8.05
C LYS A 618 1.20 12.52 -7.46
N THR A 619 1.05 11.47 -6.65
CA THR A 619 -0.20 11.20 -5.93
C THR A 619 -0.62 12.39 -5.06
N VAL A 620 0.30 13.02 -4.32
CA VAL A 620 0.02 14.23 -3.53
C VAL A 620 -0.49 15.36 -4.43
N ARG A 621 0.12 15.57 -5.60
CA ARG A 621 -0.32 16.56 -6.58
C ARG A 621 -1.72 16.26 -7.12
N GLU A 622 -2.01 15.00 -7.44
CA GLU A 622 -3.32 14.55 -7.93
C GLU A 622 -4.42 14.79 -6.89
N CYS A 623 -4.16 14.50 -5.60
CA CYS A 623 -5.09 14.77 -4.49
C CYS A 623 -5.57 16.23 -4.41
N ARG A 624 -4.68 17.18 -4.76
CA ARG A 624 -4.92 18.64 -4.70
C ARG A 624 -5.11 19.32 -6.05
N SER A 625 -5.37 18.54 -7.10
CA SER A 625 -5.55 19.05 -8.46
C SER A 625 -6.84 19.87 -8.65
N GLN A 626 -7.79 19.75 -7.73
CA GLN A 626 -9.04 20.51 -7.72
C GLN A 626 -9.14 21.32 -6.41
N PRO A 627 -9.77 22.50 -6.43
CA PRO A 627 -9.97 23.29 -5.22
C PRO A 627 -10.99 22.62 -4.30
N TYR A 628 -10.75 22.74 -3.00
CA TYR A 628 -11.69 22.28 -1.99
C TYR A 628 -12.84 23.31 -1.82
N GLY A 629 -14.08 22.84 -1.68
CA GLY A 629 -15.22 23.72 -1.39
C GLY A 629 -15.10 24.29 0.02
N MET A 630 -14.61 25.52 0.16
CA MET A 630 -14.34 26.11 1.49
C MET A 630 -15.63 26.31 2.28
N ALA A 631 -15.59 25.95 3.56
CA ALA A 631 -16.69 26.12 4.48
C ALA A 631 -16.95 27.60 4.79
N SER A 632 -18.22 27.99 4.98
CA SER A 632 -18.56 29.31 5.50
C SER A 632 -17.84 29.55 6.84
N PRO A 633 -17.13 30.68 7.00
CA PRO A 633 -16.27 30.89 8.15
C PRO A 633 -17.08 30.98 9.45
N SER A 634 -16.85 30.04 10.36
CA SER A 634 -17.26 30.15 11.77
C SER A 634 -16.01 30.54 12.58
N ALA A 635 -15.89 31.83 12.91
CA ALA A 635 -14.67 32.38 13.53
C ALA A 635 -14.32 31.69 14.86
N ASN A 636 -15.33 31.37 15.67
CA ASN A 636 -15.17 30.71 16.98
C ASN A 636 -14.61 29.28 16.84
N ILE A 637 -15.14 28.50 15.89
CA ILE A 637 -14.70 27.12 15.64
C ILE A 637 -13.29 27.11 15.04
N ARG A 638 -13.02 28.01 14.09
CA ARG A 638 -11.69 28.13 13.47
C ARG A 638 -10.61 28.51 14.48
N GLN A 639 -10.89 29.46 15.37
CA GLN A 639 -9.95 29.85 16.42
C GLN A 639 -9.69 28.71 17.40
N TYR A 640 -10.71 27.90 17.73
CA TYR A 640 -10.53 26.72 18.58
C TYR A 640 -9.62 25.68 17.93
N ILE A 641 -9.86 25.34 16.66
CA ILE A 641 -9.05 24.36 15.90
C ILE A 641 -7.59 24.80 15.79
N GLN A 642 -7.34 26.08 15.52
CA GLN A 642 -5.97 26.61 15.38
C GLN A 642 -5.19 26.61 16.70
N ASN A 643 -5.89 26.61 17.85
CA ASN A 643 -5.28 26.76 19.18
C ASN A 643 -5.53 25.55 20.10
N LEU A 644 -5.61 24.34 19.52
CA LEU A 644 -5.80 23.11 20.28
C LEU A 644 -4.69 22.90 21.31
N LYS A 645 -5.08 22.79 22.58
CA LYS A 645 -4.22 22.38 23.70
C LYS A 645 -4.44 20.89 23.95
N VAL A 646 -3.38 20.09 23.87
CA VAL A 646 -3.46 18.62 23.93
C VAL A 646 -2.48 18.05 24.96
N ILE A 647 -2.84 16.90 25.55
CA ILE A 647 -1.93 16.10 26.37
C ILE A 647 -1.30 15.04 25.47
N ASP A 648 -0.05 15.22 25.09
CA ASP A 648 0.71 14.27 24.27
C ASP A 648 1.48 13.22 25.11
N ASN A 649 1.44 13.34 26.43
CA ASN A 649 2.10 12.41 27.36
C ASN A 649 1.26 11.15 27.61
N GLN A 650 1.60 10.06 26.91
CA GLN A 650 0.89 8.78 27.03
C GLN A 650 0.79 8.24 28.47
N LYS A 651 1.85 8.39 29.29
CA LYS A 651 1.80 7.93 30.69
C LYS A 651 0.74 8.68 31.48
N LYS A 652 0.65 10.00 31.28
CA LYS A 652 -0.38 10.84 31.92
C LYS A 652 -1.79 10.46 31.46
N LEU A 653 -1.98 10.23 30.16
CA LEU A 653 -3.27 9.76 29.62
C LEU A 653 -3.70 8.42 30.24
N THR A 654 -2.79 7.45 30.34
CA THR A 654 -3.06 6.16 31.00
C THR A 654 -3.40 6.33 32.48
N GLN A 655 -2.72 7.21 33.21
CA GLN A 655 -3.05 7.52 34.60
C GLN A 655 -4.45 8.12 34.75
N LEU A 656 -4.81 9.09 33.90
CA LEU A 656 -6.14 9.69 33.90
C LEU A 656 -7.22 8.66 33.56
N SER A 657 -7.00 7.83 32.54
CA SER A 657 -7.92 6.75 32.16
C SER A 657 -8.17 5.77 33.32
N ARG A 658 -7.13 5.35 34.03
CA ARG A 658 -7.26 4.49 35.23
C ARG A 658 -8.00 5.15 36.38
N ALA A 659 -7.93 6.47 36.49
CA ALA A 659 -8.68 7.21 37.48
C ALA A 659 -10.19 7.28 37.13
N ILE A 660 -10.53 7.27 35.83
CA ILE A 660 -11.92 7.28 35.34
C ILE A 660 -12.56 5.89 35.47
N GLU A 661 -11.91 4.85 34.96
CA GLU A 661 -12.34 3.46 35.11
C GLU A 661 -11.21 2.63 35.72
N ARG A 662 -11.42 2.22 36.98
CA ARG A 662 -10.51 1.34 37.72
C ARG A 662 -10.61 -0.11 37.24
#